data_AF-A0AA44Y0E2-F1
#
_entry.id   AF-A0AA44Y0E2-F1
#
_cell.length_a   1.000
_cell.length_b   1.000
_cell.length_c   1.000
_cell.angle_alpha   90.00
_cell.angle_beta   90.00
_cell.angle_gamma   90.00
#
_symmetry.space_group_name_H-M   'P 1'
#
loop_
_entity.id
_entity.type
_entity.pdbx_description
1 polymer ?
#
loop_
_entity_poly.entity_id
_entity_poly.type
_entity_poly.pdbx_seq_one_letter_code
_entity_poly.pdbx_strand_id
1 'polypeptide(L)'
;MPDRLVPATLAFRDDGTLISPEYGDIYYNVAGAFAQANYVFIAGNRLPARWQGSRTFTIVETGFGTGTNFLATWAAWRDDPARCERLHFVSFEKHPFTRDDLRRALSHIVAGTTLSEQATLLADAWPPAVPGFHRIEFEGGRVVLTLALGDARELLPKLVARADAFYLDGFAPAKNADLWSADVFRALARVAADDATFATYSSAGVVKQALVEAGFAYRKMPGLAGKFAMLVGEYAPRWRMRRHEPPRALPVAVREAIVIGAGLAGCALVERLAARGWHVTLIERHAQIASEASGNPAGVFHPLMTRDDNVASRLTRSGFLHALARWRALEHAGHTFARSTRGMIHLAESADDFVRMRDAFDALGAPADHVTLLDADAARAHLNLPVAHGGLLFPHGGAVWPAGLCAAQVAAAGERVTLRTGTEVARLERDGDTWRAIGADGATIAEAPVVVLANAGDAVRLAGLRHVALQPVRGQLTLLPPGTTAPLPCPAIGDGYAVPLDDGTLLIGATFEPDDVDPEIRDAGHLENLARIRHLLPGLVGDVPDVDTLRGRVAFRWVVADRVPLIGPLADEAQAVANARALSGAKARDLPRTAGLYGAFGFGSRGLVWASLGAELIASQLEGEPLPLERELADAVDPARFLIRALRGRKLG
;
A
#
# COMPACT_ATOMS: atom_id res chain seq x y z
N MET A 1 20.83 -6.75 -2.18
CA MET A 1 19.75 -7.25 -1.31
C MET A 1 19.51 -6.17 -0.27
N PRO A 2 18.26 -5.89 0.13
CA PRO A 2 18.03 -4.94 1.22
C PRO A 2 18.74 -5.45 2.48
N ASP A 3 19.35 -4.56 3.25
CA ASP A 3 19.90 -4.93 4.54
C ASP A 3 18.77 -5.45 5.44
N ARG A 4 19.04 -6.55 6.15
CA ARG A 4 18.08 -7.09 7.11
C ARG A 4 17.81 -6.04 8.18
N LEU A 5 16.53 -5.77 8.46
CA LEU A 5 16.16 -4.87 9.55
C LEU A 5 16.58 -5.49 10.88
N VAL A 6 17.34 -4.72 11.66
CA VAL A 6 17.76 -5.08 13.02
C VAL A 6 17.00 -4.17 13.99
N PRO A 7 16.09 -4.71 14.81
CA PRO A 7 15.35 -3.91 15.76
C PRO A 7 16.25 -3.19 16.77
N ALA A 8 15.85 -1.99 17.20
CA ALA A 8 16.54 -1.28 18.28
C ALA A 8 16.45 -2.07 19.60
N THR A 9 17.54 -2.05 20.38
CA THR A 9 17.56 -2.61 21.73
C THR A 9 16.98 -1.61 22.71
N LEU A 10 15.96 -2.01 23.48
CA LEU A 10 15.41 -1.21 24.56
C LEU A 10 16.38 -1.15 25.74
N ALA A 11 16.91 0.03 26.05
CA ALA A 11 17.81 0.25 27.16
C ALA A 11 17.55 1.58 27.87
N PHE A 12 17.59 1.57 29.20
CA PHE A 12 17.45 2.74 30.06
C PHE A 12 18.71 2.91 30.89
N ARG A 13 19.05 4.16 31.22
CA ARG A 13 20.01 4.48 32.30
C ARG A 13 19.35 4.32 33.66
N ASP A 14 20.17 4.36 34.72
CA ASP A 14 19.71 4.31 36.11
C ASP A 14 18.73 5.44 36.47
N ASP A 15 18.83 6.59 35.78
CA ASP A 15 17.94 7.74 35.93
C ASP A 15 16.63 7.62 35.12
N GLY A 16 16.41 6.50 34.42
CA GLY A 16 15.24 6.26 33.56
C GLY A 16 15.35 6.84 32.15
N THR A 17 16.47 7.49 31.79
CA THR A 17 16.63 8.02 30.42
C THR A 17 16.78 6.90 29.40
N LEU A 18 15.96 6.92 28.35
CA LEU A 18 16.05 5.98 27.24
C LEU A 18 17.27 6.26 26.37
N ILE A 19 18.05 5.20 26.09
CA ILE A 19 19.29 5.27 25.31
C ILE A 19 19.32 4.27 24.16
N SER A 20 20.09 4.59 23.13
CA SER A 20 20.51 3.64 22.12
C SER A 20 21.93 3.17 22.41
N PRO A 21 22.15 1.89 22.78
CA PRO A 21 23.48 1.34 22.95
C PRO A 21 24.30 1.37 21.66
N GLU A 22 23.64 1.15 20.52
CA GLU A 22 24.27 1.11 19.19
C GLU A 22 24.92 2.44 18.82
N TYR A 23 24.20 3.55 19.01
CA TYR A 23 24.71 4.89 18.71
C TYR A 23 25.39 5.54 19.92
N GLY A 24 25.34 4.91 21.10
CA GLY A 24 25.88 5.44 22.35
C GLY A 24 25.26 6.80 22.73
N ASP A 25 23.97 7.01 22.45
CA ASP A 25 23.29 8.30 22.61
C ASP A 25 21.91 8.19 23.27
N ILE A 26 21.34 9.31 23.71
CA ILE A 26 20.01 9.39 24.32
C ILE A 26 18.94 9.66 23.25
N TYR A 27 17.73 9.14 23.42
CA TYR A 27 16.62 9.39 22.47
C TYR A 27 16.01 10.79 22.60
N TYR A 28 16.07 11.40 23.78
CA TYR A 28 15.61 12.75 24.04
C TYR A 28 16.42 13.38 25.17
N ASN A 29 16.44 14.71 25.23
CA ASN A 29 17.19 15.43 26.24
C ASN A 29 16.56 15.35 27.65
N VAL A 30 17.30 15.85 28.65
CA VAL A 30 16.88 15.88 30.06
C VAL A 30 15.64 16.73 30.35
N ALA A 31 15.20 17.59 29.43
CA ALA A 31 13.97 18.37 29.59
C ALA A 31 12.70 17.51 29.38
N GLY A 32 12.86 16.28 28.89
CA GLY A 32 11.78 15.37 28.56
C GLY A 32 11.43 15.36 27.08
N ALA A 33 10.96 14.20 26.61
CA ALA A 33 10.71 13.91 25.20
C ALA A 33 9.73 14.93 24.56
N PHE A 34 8.61 15.21 25.24
CA PHE A 34 7.58 16.13 24.72
C PHE A 34 7.98 17.61 24.78
N ALA A 35 8.77 18.03 25.77
CA ALA A 35 9.26 19.40 25.82
C ALA A 35 10.17 19.71 24.63
N GLN A 36 11.06 18.77 24.28
CA GLN A 36 11.89 18.86 23.08
C GLN A 36 11.04 18.88 21.81
N ALA A 37 10.08 17.96 21.66
CA ALA A 37 9.21 17.91 20.49
C ALA A 37 8.43 19.22 20.26
N ASN A 38 7.83 19.76 21.33
CA ASN A 38 7.05 21.00 21.28
C ASN A 38 7.92 22.21 20.95
N TYR A 39 9.09 22.36 21.59
CA TYR A 39 9.95 23.52 21.40
C TYR A 39 10.72 23.48 20.07
N VAL A 40 11.38 22.36 19.78
CA VAL A 40 12.27 22.26 18.63
C VAL A 40 11.47 22.11 17.35
N PHE A 41 10.55 21.16 17.30
CA PHE A 41 9.96 20.74 16.02
C PHE A 41 8.65 21.44 15.72
N ILE A 42 7.70 21.45 16.66
CA ILE A 42 6.39 22.08 16.47
C ILE A 42 6.55 23.60 16.40
N ALA A 43 7.07 24.23 17.45
CA ALA A 43 7.27 25.68 17.46
C ALA A 43 8.32 26.14 16.44
N GLY A 44 9.40 25.36 16.24
CA GLY A 44 10.43 25.68 15.24
C GLY A 44 9.91 25.69 13.80
N ASN A 45 8.88 24.89 13.49
CA ASN A 45 8.18 24.91 12.20
C ASN A 45 6.97 25.84 12.18
N ARG A 46 6.76 26.66 13.23
CA ARG A 46 5.63 27.61 13.36
C ARG A 46 4.26 26.93 13.35
N LEU A 47 4.18 25.74 13.95
CA LEU A 47 2.92 25.03 14.16
C LEU A 47 2.31 25.45 15.52
N PRO A 48 0.98 25.54 15.63
CA PRO A 48 -0.03 25.10 14.66
C PRO A 48 -0.29 26.06 13.48
N ALA A 49 0.08 27.34 13.58
CA ALA A 49 -0.37 28.39 12.66
C ALA A 49 -0.25 28.07 11.16
N ARG A 50 0.82 27.37 10.72
CA ARG A 50 1.01 27.04 9.29
C ARG A 50 0.06 25.99 8.73
N TRP A 51 -0.44 25.05 9.53
CA TRP A 51 -1.38 24.04 9.01
C TRP A 51 -2.82 24.54 8.98
N GLN A 52 -3.10 25.70 9.57
CA GLN A 52 -4.47 26.21 9.68
C GLN A 52 -5.01 26.60 8.30
N GLY A 53 -6.27 26.23 8.04
CA GLY A 53 -6.92 26.45 6.75
C GLY A 53 -6.38 25.60 5.59
N SER A 54 -5.34 24.79 5.82
CA SER A 54 -4.88 23.82 4.84
C SER A 54 -5.75 22.57 4.90
N ARG A 55 -6.06 21.99 3.74
CA ARG A 55 -6.68 20.66 3.72
C ARG A 55 -5.68 19.61 4.16
N THR A 56 -4.54 19.57 3.50
CA THR A 56 -3.48 18.58 3.77
C THR A 56 -2.25 19.30 4.28
N PHE A 57 -1.62 18.77 5.31
CA PHE A 57 -0.31 19.23 5.78
C PHE A 57 0.62 18.03 5.93
N THR A 58 1.79 18.08 5.30
CA THR A 58 2.75 16.97 5.28
C THR A 58 4.02 17.32 6.03
N ILE A 59 4.35 16.52 7.04
CA ILE A 59 5.60 16.57 7.78
C ILE A 59 6.47 15.39 7.35
N VAL A 60 7.75 15.65 7.07
CA VAL A 60 8.76 14.61 6.83
C VAL A 60 9.80 14.65 7.95
N GLU A 61 10.01 13.51 8.59
CA GLU A 61 10.95 13.33 9.69
C GLU A 61 12.08 12.37 9.32
N THR A 62 13.30 12.65 9.78
CA THR A 62 14.40 11.68 9.77
C THR A 62 14.59 11.11 11.17
N GLY A 63 14.45 9.79 11.36
CA GLY A 63 14.58 9.14 12.67
C GLY A 63 13.30 9.18 13.49
N PHE A 64 12.48 8.11 13.40
CA PHE A 64 11.22 8.02 14.16
C PHE A 64 11.46 7.73 15.65
N GLY A 65 12.44 6.85 15.95
CA GLY A 65 12.74 6.37 17.28
C GLY A 65 11.51 5.78 17.96
N THR A 66 11.05 6.44 19.02
CA THR A 66 9.86 6.04 19.79
C THR A 66 8.56 6.64 19.28
N GLY A 67 8.60 7.51 18.27
CA GLY A 67 7.42 8.23 17.77
C GLY A 67 7.00 9.43 18.62
N THR A 68 7.88 9.93 19.50
CA THR A 68 7.57 11.07 20.39
C THR A 68 7.15 12.31 19.60
N ASN A 69 7.88 12.67 18.55
CA ASN A 69 7.54 13.84 17.73
C ASN A 69 6.20 13.65 17.01
N PHE A 70 5.90 12.44 16.54
CA PHE A 70 4.61 12.11 15.96
C PHE A 70 3.48 12.26 16.98
N LEU A 71 3.62 11.69 18.18
CA LEU A 71 2.63 11.80 19.26
C LEU A 71 2.40 13.25 19.70
N ALA A 72 3.47 14.04 19.86
CA ALA A 72 3.38 15.46 20.18
C ALA A 72 2.66 16.24 19.07
N THR A 73 2.95 15.92 17.81
CA THR A 73 2.34 16.58 16.66
C THR A 73 0.86 16.21 16.54
N TRP A 74 0.50 14.95 16.74
CA TRP A 74 -0.89 14.50 16.79
C TRP A 74 -1.65 15.20 17.92
N ALA A 75 -1.05 15.32 19.12
CA ALA A 75 -1.63 16.07 20.22
C ALA A 75 -1.90 17.53 19.84
N ALA A 76 -0.89 18.24 19.33
CA ALA A 76 -1.02 19.63 18.89
C ALA A 76 -2.05 19.80 17.76
N TRP A 77 -2.14 18.82 16.84
CA TRP A 77 -3.17 18.81 15.82
C TRP A 77 -4.55 18.66 16.43
N ARG A 78 -4.75 17.73 17.38
CA ARG A 78 -6.04 17.50 18.04
C ARG A 78 -6.51 18.72 18.82
N ASP A 79 -5.58 19.41 19.48
CA ASP A 79 -5.84 20.59 20.31
C ASP A 79 -6.13 21.86 19.49
N ASP A 80 -5.78 21.89 18.20
CA ASP A 80 -6.06 23.03 17.34
C ASP A 80 -7.47 22.94 16.70
N PRO A 81 -8.40 23.87 17.04
CA PRO A 81 -9.71 23.90 16.40
C PRO A 81 -9.65 24.24 14.91
N ALA A 82 -8.60 24.94 14.46
CA ALA A 82 -8.37 25.33 13.07
C ALA A 82 -7.40 24.39 12.33
N ARG A 83 -7.10 23.21 12.91
CA ARG A 83 -6.22 22.19 12.33
C ARG A 83 -6.55 21.84 10.88
N CYS A 84 -5.54 21.37 10.15
CA CYS A 84 -5.77 20.87 8.80
C CYS A 84 -6.76 19.69 8.76
N GLU A 85 -7.41 19.47 7.62
CA GLU A 85 -8.34 18.35 7.43
C GLU A 85 -7.62 17.01 7.62
N ARG A 86 -6.43 16.88 7.03
CA ARG A 86 -5.59 15.68 7.03
C ARG A 86 -4.11 16.01 7.30
N LEU A 87 -3.55 15.41 8.35
CA LEU A 87 -2.13 15.49 8.69
C LEU A 87 -1.42 14.23 8.18
N HIS A 88 -0.43 14.40 7.32
CA HIS A 88 0.48 13.33 6.92
C HIS A 88 1.81 13.50 7.66
N PHE A 89 2.24 12.43 8.32
CA PHE A 89 3.55 12.35 8.96
C PHE A 89 4.34 11.21 8.31
N VAL A 90 5.40 11.53 7.61
CA VAL A 90 6.28 10.55 6.94
C VAL A 90 7.57 10.48 7.71
N SER A 91 7.96 9.32 8.22
CA SER A 91 9.20 9.17 8.99
C SER A 91 10.02 7.98 8.53
N PHE A 92 11.34 8.08 8.68
CA PHE A 92 12.31 7.05 8.30
C PHE A 92 12.95 6.45 9.56
N GLU A 93 12.92 5.13 9.68
CA GLU A 93 13.47 4.41 10.81
C GLU A 93 14.27 3.19 10.35
N LYS A 94 15.55 3.15 10.72
CA LYS A 94 16.47 2.07 10.34
C LYS A 94 16.41 0.90 11.32
N HIS A 95 16.15 1.20 12.60
CA HIS A 95 16.14 0.24 13.71
C HIS A 95 14.80 0.33 14.45
N PRO A 96 13.68 -0.09 13.82
CA PRO A 96 12.39 -0.03 14.48
C PRO A 96 12.40 -0.90 15.74
N PHE A 97 11.84 -0.41 16.84
CA PHE A 97 11.62 -1.28 18.00
C PHE A 97 10.71 -2.45 17.63
N THR A 98 10.85 -3.56 18.37
CA THR A 98 9.80 -4.58 18.40
C THR A 98 8.51 -3.96 18.94
N ARG A 99 7.34 -4.52 18.60
CA ARG A 99 6.05 -3.98 19.08
C ARG A 99 6.00 -3.89 20.61
N ASP A 100 6.50 -4.92 21.29
CA ASP A 100 6.48 -4.99 22.74
C ASP A 100 7.46 -4.01 23.38
N ASP A 101 8.66 -3.84 22.81
CA ASP A 101 9.61 -2.85 23.30
C ASP A 101 9.14 -1.42 23.04
N LEU A 102 8.52 -1.15 21.89
CA LEU A 102 7.89 0.15 21.62
C LEU A 102 6.80 0.44 22.66
N ARG A 103 5.94 -0.53 22.95
CA ARG A 103 4.87 -0.39 23.95
C ARG A 103 5.44 -0.05 25.32
N ARG A 104 6.51 -0.74 25.74
CA ARG A 104 7.21 -0.50 27.02
C ARG A 104 7.86 0.88 27.06
N ALA A 105 8.59 1.26 26.00
CA ALA A 105 9.20 2.57 25.85
C ALA A 105 8.15 3.69 25.93
N LEU A 106 7.08 3.56 25.15
CA LEU A 106 5.99 4.54 25.12
C LEU A 106 5.28 4.65 26.48
N SER A 107 4.98 3.53 27.13
CA SER A 107 4.37 3.53 28.47
C SER A 107 5.21 4.32 29.48
N HIS A 108 6.53 4.21 29.40
CA HIS A 108 7.45 4.99 30.23
C HIS A 108 7.45 6.48 29.85
N ILE A 109 7.55 6.80 28.55
CA ILE A 109 7.64 8.18 28.04
C ILE A 109 6.36 8.98 28.29
N VAL A 110 5.19 8.36 28.16
CA VAL A 110 3.89 9.04 28.32
C VAL A 110 3.37 9.03 29.75
N ALA A 111 4.10 8.42 30.70
CA ALA A 111 3.73 8.41 32.10
C ALA A 111 3.55 9.86 32.62
N GLY A 112 2.37 10.15 33.16
CA GLY A 112 2.03 11.49 33.64
C GLY A 112 1.62 12.50 32.55
N THR A 113 1.41 12.05 31.31
CA THR A 113 0.87 12.86 30.21
C THR A 113 -0.56 12.45 29.85
N THR A 114 -1.22 13.21 28.98
CA THR A 114 -2.54 12.88 28.42
C THR A 114 -2.47 12.04 27.14
N LEU A 115 -1.29 11.54 26.76
CA LEU A 115 -1.03 10.88 25.48
C LEU A 115 -1.02 9.35 25.55
N SER A 116 -1.42 8.78 26.69
CA SER A 116 -1.44 7.32 26.89
C SER A 116 -2.31 6.60 25.85
N GLU A 117 -3.47 7.16 25.50
CA GLU A 117 -4.36 6.58 24.49
C GLU A 117 -3.70 6.53 23.11
N GLN A 118 -3.15 7.67 22.63
CA GLN A 118 -2.47 7.73 21.34
C GLN A 118 -1.24 6.82 21.29
N ALA A 119 -0.51 6.70 22.39
CA ALA A 119 0.61 5.78 22.51
C ALA A 119 0.16 4.32 22.39
N THR A 120 -0.95 3.94 23.03
CA THR A 120 -1.54 2.60 22.88
C THR A 120 -1.97 2.35 21.44
N LEU A 121 -2.70 3.30 20.82
CA LEU A 121 -3.13 3.19 19.42
C LEU A 121 -1.94 3.01 18.46
N LEU A 122 -0.86 3.77 18.66
CA LEU A 122 0.37 3.62 17.86
C LEU A 122 1.02 2.24 18.05
N ALA A 123 1.12 1.77 19.30
CA ALA A 123 1.72 0.47 19.60
C ALA A 123 0.87 -0.71 19.10
N ASP A 124 -0.47 -0.59 19.09
CA ASP A 124 -1.37 -1.62 18.54
C ASP A 124 -1.33 -1.68 17.02
N ALA A 125 -1.15 -0.53 16.36
CA ALA A 125 -1.06 -0.42 14.91
C ALA A 125 0.36 -0.61 14.35
N TRP A 126 1.36 -0.89 15.20
CA TRP A 126 2.76 -1.01 14.80
C TRP A 126 2.95 -2.09 13.72
N PRO A 127 3.64 -1.78 12.59
CA PRO A 127 3.77 -2.71 11.49
C PRO A 127 4.81 -3.80 11.81
N PRO A 128 4.74 -4.98 11.14
CA PRO A 128 5.82 -5.95 11.22
C PRO A 128 7.12 -5.36 10.70
N ALA A 129 8.26 -5.77 11.27
CA ALA A 129 9.59 -5.28 10.92
C ALA A 129 10.07 -5.86 9.57
N VAL A 130 9.44 -5.41 8.48
CA VAL A 130 9.80 -5.73 7.10
C VAL A 130 10.11 -4.46 6.30
N PRO A 131 11.06 -4.48 5.34
CA PRO A 131 11.47 -3.26 4.64
C PRO A 131 10.38 -2.66 3.76
N GLY A 132 10.39 -1.32 3.66
CA GLY A 132 9.51 -0.55 2.76
C GLY A 132 8.65 0.46 3.49
N PHE A 133 7.61 0.96 2.79
CA PHE A 133 6.70 1.97 3.32
C PHE A 133 5.47 1.32 3.96
N HIS A 134 5.15 1.72 5.19
CA HIS A 134 4.01 1.26 5.95
C HIS A 134 3.09 2.42 6.26
N ARG A 135 1.89 2.43 5.65
CA ARG A 135 0.88 3.46 5.90
C ARG A 135 -0.10 3.01 6.98
N ILE A 136 -0.26 3.86 7.99
CA ILE A 136 -1.10 3.65 9.17
C ILE A 136 -2.00 4.88 9.31
N GLU A 137 -3.27 4.64 9.59
CA GLU A 137 -4.30 5.67 9.68
C GLU A 137 -4.90 5.71 11.08
N PHE A 138 -5.01 6.91 11.64
CA PHE A 138 -5.66 7.23 12.90
C PHE A 138 -6.73 8.31 12.66
N GLU A 139 -7.60 8.55 13.65
CA GLU A 139 -8.62 9.61 13.58
C GLU A 139 -9.50 9.50 12.32
N GLY A 140 -9.95 8.28 11.98
CA GLY A 140 -10.72 8.04 10.76
C GLY A 140 -9.95 8.34 9.46
N GLY A 141 -8.61 8.25 9.51
CA GLY A 141 -7.73 8.58 8.40
C GLY A 141 -7.32 10.05 8.32
N ARG A 142 -7.71 10.89 9.29
CA ARG A 142 -7.29 12.30 9.35
C ARG A 142 -5.85 12.49 9.83
N VAL A 143 -5.30 11.54 10.58
CA VAL A 143 -3.87 11.51 10.93
C VAL A 143 -3.26 10.27 10.29
N VAL A 144 -2.30 10.47 9.39
CA VAL A 144 -1.72 9.40 8.56
C VAL A 144 -0.22 9.33 8.81
N LEU A 145 0.24 8.22 9.39
CA LEU A 145 1.66 7.91 9.54
C LEU A 145 2.11 7.05 8.34
N THR A 146 3.14 7.48 7.62
CA THR A 146 3.87 6.63 6.68
C THR A 146 5.26 6.37 7.25
N LEU A 147 5.47 5.16 7.79
CA LEU A 147 6.73 4.75 8.36
C LEU A 147 7.55 3.98 7.31
N ALA A 148 8.69 4.54 6.93
CA ALA A 148 9.64 3.93 6.01
C ALA A 148 10.69 3.16 6.81
N LEU A 149 10.58 1.83 6.81
CA LEU A 149 11.50 0.94 7.53
C LEU A 149 12.71 0.58 6.67
N GLY A 150 13.87 1.11 7.03
CA GLY A 150 15.15 0.95 6.34
C GLY A 150 16.02 2.20 6.41
N ASP A 151 17.17 2.17 5.72
CA ASP A 151 18.11 3.29 5.72
C ASP A 151 17.53 4.51 4.98
N ALA A 152 17.51 5.67 5.64
CA ALA A 152 16.98 6.91 5.07
C ALA A 152 17.72 7.32 3.78
N ARG A 153 19.01 7.00 3.64
CA ARG A 153 19.78 7.29 2.42
C ARG A 153 19.25 6.54 1.20
N GLU A 154 18.66 5.36 1.42
CA GLU A 154 18.10 4.53 0.35
C GLU A 154 16.62 4.82 0.10
N LEU A 155 15.85 5.03 1.17
CA LEU A 155 14.39 5.14 1.10
C LEU A 155 13.91 6.57 0.82
N LEU A 156 14.58 7.60 1.34
CA LEU A 156 14.16 8.98 1.13
C LEU A 156 14.23 9.42 -0.35
N PRO A 157 15.24 9.03 -1.16
CA PRO A 157 15.21 9.28 -2.61
C PRO A 157 14.01 8.64 -3.33
N LYS A 158 13.42 7.60 -2.73
CA LYS A 158 12.26 6.88 -3.25
C LYS A 158 10.93 7.48 -2.77
N LEU A 159 10.94 8.44 -1.85
CA LEU A 159 9.72 9.13 -1.42
C LEU A 159 9.15 9.98 -2.57
N VAL A 160 7.84 9.92 -2.75
CA VAL A 160 7.07 10.84 -3.59
C VAL A 160 6.08 11.56 -2.67
N ALA A 161 6.38 12.82 -2.37
CA ALA A 161 5.58 13.65 -1.47
C ALA A 161 5.84 15.13 -1.75
N ARG A 162 4.95 15.98 -1.23
CA ARG A 162 5.14 17.43 -1.10
C ARG A 162 5.13 17.76 0.39
N ALA A 163 6.29 18.02 0.97
CA ALA A 163 6.50 18.22 2.41
C ALA A 163 6.42 19.71 2.77
N ASP A 164 5.52 20.06 3.67
CA ASP A 164 5.33 21.43 4.16
C ASP A 164 6.26 21.75 5.34
N ALA A 165 6.69 20.74 6.09
CA ALA A 165 7.65 20.89 7.18
C ALA A 165 8.59 19.67 7.30
N PHE A 166 9.79 19.92 7.79
CA PHE A 166 10.79 18.89 8.08
C PHE A 166 11.19 18.88 9.55
N TYR A 167 11.14 17.69 10.15
CA TYR A 167 11.68 17.41 11.48
C TYR A 167 13.00 16.67 11.30
N LEU A 168 14.11 17.41 11.34
CA LEU A 168 15.43 16.78 11.17
C LEU A 168 15.92 16.32 12.53
N ASP A 169 15.48 15.11 12.87
CA ASP A 169 15.81 14.43 14.11
C ASP A 169 16.79 13.27 13.85
N GLY A 170 17.18 12.59 14.92
CA GLY A 170 18.12 11.48 14.93
C GLY A 170 19.30 11.76 15.86
N PHE A 171 20.15 10.75 16.07
CA PHE A 171 21.30 10.89 16.97
C PHE A 171 22.29 11.96 16.54
N ALA A 172 23.10 12.45 17.48
CA ALA A 172 24.01 13.56 17.25
C ALA A 172 24.84 13.37 15.96
N PRO A 173 25.13 14.41 15.16
CA PRO A 173 25.85 14.26 13.89
C PRO A 173 27.20 13.55 14.01
N ALA A 174 27.88 13.69 15.14
CA ALA A 174 29.14 12.99 15.40
C ALA A 174 28.98 11.48 15.63
N LYS A 175 27.78 11.01 15.98
CA LYS A 175 27.44 9.61 16.29
C LYS A 175 26.67 8.92 15.16
N ASN A 176 26.02 9.68 14.28
CA ASN A 176 25.26 9.15 13.14
C ASN A 176 25.47 10.01 11.88
N ALA A 177 26.72 10.16 11.43
CA ALA A 177 27.07 11.05 10.32
C ALA A 177 26.30 10.76 9.02
N ASP A 178 25.95 9.48 8.78
CA ASP A 178 25.23 9.02 7.60
C ASP A 178 23.87 9.69 7.43
N LEU A 179 23.11 9.84 8.52
CA LEU A 179 21.79 10.49 8.50
C LEU A 179 21.88 12.00 8.20
N TRP A 180 23.00 12.63 8.57
CA TRP A 180 23.25 14.06 8.36
C TRP A 180 24.05 14.34 7.07
N SER A 181 24.12 13.37 6.15
CA SER A 181 24.86 13.50 4.90
C SER A 181 24.19 14.42 3.89
N ALA A 182 24.98 15.05 3.02
CA ALA A 182 24.46 15.91 1.95
C ALA A 182 23.47 15.19 1.01
N ASP A 183 23.58 13.87 0.84
CA ASP A 183 22.66 13.06 0.05
C ASP A 183 21.24 13.06 0.64
N VAL A 184 21.12 12.93 1.97
CA VAL A 184 19.83 13.00 2.68
C VAL A 184 19.21 14.38 2.50
N PHE A 185 19.97 15.46 2.74
CA PHE A 185 19.48 16.82 2.57
C PHE A 185 19.07 17.14 1.13
N ARG A 186 19.82 16.66 0.13
CA ARG A 186 19.43 16.78 -1.28
C ARG A 186 18.15 16.00 -1.60
N ALA A 187 17.90 14.87 -0.94
CA ALA A 187 16.66 14.11 -1.09
C ALA A 187 15.47 14.83 -0.42
N LEU A 188 15.63 15.41 0.78
CA LEU A 188 14.63 16.29 1.42
C LEU A 188 14.28 17.47 0.52
N ALA A 189 15.30 18.12 -0.02
CA ALA A 189 15.16 19.21 -0.97
C ALA A 189 14.46 18.82 -2.28
N ARG A 190 14.23 17.54 -2.60
CA ARG A 190 13.43 17.13 -3.77
C ARG A 190 11.93 17.05 -3.47
N VAL A 191 11.55 16.90 -2.20
CA VAL A 191 10.15 16.74 -1.77
C VAL A 191 9.59 17.98 -1.08
N ALA A 192 10.41 18.99 -0.76
CA ALA A 192 9.95 20.20 -0.08
C ALA A 192 8.90 20.99 -0.88
N ALA A 193 7.84 21.45 -0.24
CA ALA A 193 7.00 22.53 -0.75
C ALA A 193 7.82 23.81 -0.98
N ASP A 194 7.26 24.74 -1.76
CA ASP A 194 7.93 26.01 -2.09
C ASP A 194 8.21 26.87 -0.84
N ASP A 195 7.36 26.75 0.18
CA ASP A 195 7.41 27.46 1.46
C ASP A 195 7.80 26.54 2.64
N ALA A 196 8.34 25.36 2.34
CA ALA A 196 8.60 24.35 3.36
C ALA A 196 9.55 24.86 4.45
N THR A 197 9.26 24.57 5.71
CA THR A 197 10.15 24.89 6.83
C THR A 197 10.92 23.66 7.28
N PHE A 198 12.02 23.86 8.01
CA PHE A 198 12.64 22.79 8.78
C PHE A 198 12.96 23.28 10.19
N ALA A 199 13.07 22.33 11.11
CA ALA A 199 13.69 22.56 12.41
C ALA A 199 14.55 21.37 12.83
N THR A 200 15.61 21.65 13.58
CA THR A 200 16.50 20.64 14.15
C THR A 200 17.14 21.12 15.44
N TYR A 201 17.34 20.19 16.39
CA TYR A 201 18.05 20.50 17.63
C TYR A 201 19.54 20.76 17.41
N SER A 202 20.11 20.29 16.30
CA SER A 202 21.53 20.36 16.01
C SER A 202 21.94 21.71 15.42
N SER A 203 23.07 22.25 15.86
CA SER A 203 23.70 23.43 15.25
C SER A 203 25.14 23.15 14.76
N ALA A 204 25.45 21.89 14.48
CA ALA A 204 26.77 21.47 13.98
C ALA A 204 27.10 22.11 12.61
N GLY A 205 28.39 22.35 12.35
CA GLY A 205 28.87 22.95 11.10
C GLY A 205 28.49 22.13 9.86
N VAL A 206 28.67 20.82 9.93
CA VAL A 206 28.34 19.88 8.83
C VAL A 206 26.86 19.94 8.45
N VAL A 207 25.96 20.09 9.44
CA VAL A 207 24.51 20.21 9.21
C VAL A 207 24.17 21.52 8.52
N LYS A 208 24.76 22.64 8.97
CA LYS A 208 24.57 23.96 8.34
C LYS A 208 25.01 23.95 6.89
N GLN A 209 26.16 23.32 6.61
CA GLN A 209 26.70 23.23 5.26
C GLN A 209 25.77 22.42 4.36
N ALA A 210 25.35 21.23 4.81
CA ALA A 210 24.46 20.36 4.04
C ALA A 210 23.09 21.01 3.76
N LEU A 211 22.53 21.75 4.72
CA LEU A 211 21.31 22.54 4.54
C LEU A 211 21.46 23.58 3.42
N VAL A 212 22.52 24.38 3.47
CA VAL A 212 22.78 25.45 2.48
C VAL A 212 22.99 24.85 1.09
N GLU A 213 23.77 23.79 0.97
CA GLU A 213 24.02 23.09 -0.29
C GLU A 213 22.74 22.50 -0.90
N ALA A 214 21.81 22.05 -0.06
CA ALA A 214 20.52 21.54 -0.48
C ALA A 214 19.47 22.63 -0.77
N GLY A 215 19.81 23.91 -0.60
CA GLY A 215 18.93 25.03 -0.92
C GLY A 215 18.05 25.50 0.24
N PHE A 216 18.38 25.16 1.49
CA PHE A 216 17.72 25.70 2.66
C PHE A 216 18.45 26.93 3.20
N ALA A 217 17.69 27.96 3.56
CA ALA A 217 18.17 29.07 4.36
C ALA A 217 17.92 28.77 5.84
N TYR A 218 18.89 29.05 6.72
CA TYR A 218 18.78 28.78 8.15
C TYR A 218 19.00 30.03 9.00
N ARG A 219 18.42 30.01 10.19
CA ARG A 219 18.71 30.94 11.29
C ARG A 219 18.94 30.17 12.59
N LYS A 220 19.76 30.72 13.48
CA LYS A 220 19.97 30.16 14.82
C LYS A 220 18.86 30.63 15.76
N MET A 221 18.38 29.74 16.59
CA MET A 221 17.51 30.05 17.73
C MET A 221 18.15 29.51 19.02
N PRO A 222 17.81 30.07 20.19
CA PRO A 222 18.22 29.50 21.47
C PRO A 222 17.86 28.01 21.56
N GLY A 223 18.78 27.18 22.08
CA GLY A 223 18.48 25.77 22.28
C GLY A 223 17.69 25.52 23.56
N LEU A 224 17.00 24.39 23.63
CA LEU A 224 16.27 23.96 24.82
C LEU A 224 17.23 23.46 25.92
N ALA A 225 16.90 23.75 27.18
CA ALA A 225 17.55 23.20 28.39
C ALA A 225 19.09 23.31 28.39
N GLY A 226 19.60 24.52 28.17
CA GLY A 226 21.03 24.81 28.25
C GLY A 226 21.83 24.52 26.99
N LYS A 227 21.21 23.97 25.92
CA LYS A 227 21.86 23.91 24.60
C LYS A 227 22.02 25.32 24.02
N PHE A 228 23.22 25.62 23.51
CA PHE A 228 23.57 26.97 23.04
C PHE A 228 22.68 27.45 21.88
N ALA A 229 22.48 26.61 20.85
CA ALA A 229 21.66 26.97 19.70
C ALA A 229 21.07 25.75 19.01
N MET A 230 19.88 25.92 18.45
CA MET A 230 19.22 25.05 17.48
C MET A 230 19.08 25.78 16.13
N LEU A 231 18.68 25.06 15.09
CA LEU A 231 18.46 25.64 13.75
C LEU A 231 17.00 25.52 13.34
N VAL A 232 16.49 26.59 12.74
CA VAL A 232 15.23 26.61 12.01
C VAL A 232 15.45 27.28 10.67
N GLY A 233 14.58 27.04 9.70
CA GLY A 233 14.71 27.69 8.41
C GLY A 233 13.65 27.29 7.41
N GLU A 234 13.90 27.64 6.16
CA GLU A 234 12.96 27.46 5.06
C GLU A 234 13.68 27.02 3.78
N TYR A 235 12.95 26.31 2.93
CA TYR A 235 13.41 25.97 1.60
C TYR A 235 13.41 27.24 0.74
N ALA A 236 14.60 27.70 0.36
CA ALA A 236 14.80 28.94 -0.36
C ALA A 236 15.91 28.73 -1.42
N PRO A 237 15.68 27.85 -2.41
CA PRO A 237 16.71 27.50 -3.37
C PRO A 237 17.03 28.69 -4.28
N ARG A 238 18.32 28.97 -4.47
CA ARG A 238 18.78 30.07 -5.35
C ARG A 238 18.51 29.80 -6.84
N TRP A 239 18.35 28.54 -7.22
CA TRP A 239 18.05 28.09 -8.58
C TRP A 239 17.20 26.83 -8.52
N ARG A 240 16.48 26.51 -9.60
CA ARG A 240 15.63 25.33 -9.67
C ARG A 240 16.47 24.05 -9.54
N MET A 241 16.31 23.33 -8.44
CA MET A 241 17.10 22.10 -8.14
C MET A 241 16.42 20.80 -8.58
N ARG A 242 15.22 20.86 -9.17
CA ARG A 242 14.37 19.69 -9.42
C ARG A 242 13.97 19.54 -10.88
N ARG A 243 13.97 18.28 -11.35
CA ARG A 243 13.41 17.90 -12.65
C ARG A 243 11.89 17.75 -12.62
N HIS A 244 11.36 17.18 -11.53
CA HIS A 244 9.93 16.95 -11.32
C HIS A 244 9.46 17.77 -10.13
N GLU A 245 8.33 18.44 -10.28
CA GLU A 245 7.68 19.09 -9.16
C GLU A 245 7.11 18.04 -8.19
N PRO A 246 7.10 18.33 -6.87
CA PRO A 246 6.33 17.54 -5.92
C PRO A 246 4.87 17.42 -6.35
N PRO A 247 4.21 16.29 -6.03
CA PRO A 247 2.81 16.09 -6.37
C PRO A 247 1.94 17.22 -5.79
N ARG A 248 0.94 17.64 -6.57
CA ARG A 248 -0.11 18.57 -6.15
C ARG A 248 -1.45 17.89 -6.34
N ALA A 249 -2.44 18.30 -5.55
CA ALA A 249 -3.82 17.88 -5.75
C ALA A 249 -4.26 18.22 -7.18
N LEU A 250 -5.05 17.35 -7.79
CA LEU A 250 -5.70 17.62 -9.05
C LEU A 250 -6.59 18.87 -8.86
N PRO A 251 -6.44 19.92 -9.69
CA PRO A 251 -7.17 21.17 -9.50
C PRO A 251 -8.61 21.02 -10.00
N VAL A 252 -9.44 20.33 -9.22
CA VAL A 252 -10.88 20.17 -9.49
C VAL A 252 -11.69 21.13 -8.65
N ALA A 253 -12.75 21.70 -9.26
CA ALA A 253 -13.67 22.58 -8.54
C ALA A 253 -14.55 21.82 -7.54
N VAL A 254 -14.89 20.56 -7.85
CA VAL A 254 -15.71 19.68 -7.04
C VAL A 254 -15.06 18.30 -6.91
N ARG A 255 -15.22 17.67 -5.75
CA ARG A 255 -14.72 16.30 -5.49
C ARG A 255 -15.76 15.27 -5.94
N GLU A 256 -15.96 15.17 -7.24
CA GLU A 256 -16.85 14.18 -7.85
C GLU A 256 -16.06 13.24 -8.76
N ALA A 257 -16.37 11.94 -8.69
CA ALA A 257 -15.72 10.93 -9.52
C ALA A 257 -16.73 9.91 -10.06
N ILE A 258 -16.47 9.40 -11.25
CA ILE A 258 -17.12 8.21 -11.80
C ILE A 258 -16.15 7.04 -11.64
N VAL A 259 -16.62 5.93 -11.07
CA VAL A 259 -15.88 4.66 -11.04
C VAL A 259 -16.66 3.64 -11.86
N ILE A 260 -16.02 3.05 -12.88
CA ILE A 260 -16.67 2.08 -13.77
C ILE A 260 -16.17 0.67 -13.42
N GLY A 261 -17.09 -0.20 -13.00
CA GLY A 261 -16.86 -1.57 -12.56
C GLY A 261 -16.91 -1.72 -11.04
N ALA A 262 -17.82 -2.53 -10.52
CA ALA A 262 -18.01 -2.76 -9.09
C ALA A 262 -17.44 -4.11 -8.62
N GLY A 263 -16.27 -4.48 -9.13
CA GLY A 263 -15.43 -5.54 -8.54
C GLY A 263 -14.59 -5.01 -7.37
N LEU A 264 -13.63 -5.83 -6.91
CA LEU A 264 -12.71 -5.47 -5.81
C LEU A 264 -12.04 -4.11 -6.01
N ALA A 265 -11.55 -3.81 -7.22
CA ALA A 265 -10.86 -2.56 -7.52
C ALA A 265 -11.77 -1.34 -7.36
N GLY A 266 -12.97 -1.38 -7.94
CA GLY A 266 -13.92 -0.26 -7.91
C GLY A 266 -14.51 -0.01 -6.52
N CYS A 267 -14.83 -1.08 -5.78
CA CYS A 267 -15.33 -0.95 -4.42
C CYS A 267 -14.27 -0.36 -3.48
N ALA A 268 -13.00 -0.78 -3.62
CA ALA A 268 -11.89 -0.17 -2.86
C ALA A 268 -11.69 1.31 -3.22
N LEU A 269 -11.80 1.68 -4.51
CA LEU A 269 -11.73 3.07 -4.96
C LEU A 269 -12.83 3.93 -4.34
N VAL A 270 -14.07 3.43 -4.34
CA VAL A 270 -15.20 4.10 -3.67
C VAL A 270 -14.87 4.40 -2.20
N GLU A 271 -14.40 3.41 -1.45
CA GLU A 271 -14.05 3.59 -0.03
C GLU A 271 -12.94 4.64 0.15
N ARG A 272 -11.84 4.55 -0.62
CA ARG A 272 -10.69 5.45 -0.45
C ARG A 272 -10.95 6.87 -0.91
N LEU A 273 -11.79 7.07 -1.92
CA LEU A 273 -12.20 8.39 -2.39
C LEU A 273 -13.23 9.01 -1.43
N ALA A 274 -14.21 8.23 -0.94
CA ALA A 274 -15.18 8.70 0.04
C ALA A 274 -14.51 9.13 1.36
N ALA A 275 -13.47 8.40 1.80
CA ALA A 275 -12.63 8.77 2.96
C ALA A 275 -11.81 10.07 2.77
N ARG A 276 -11.84 10.67 1.57
CA ARG A 276 -11.27 11.97 1.21
C ARG A 276 -12.33 13.01 0.89
N GLY A 277 -13.60 12.69 1.12
CA GLY A 277 -14.70 13.59 0.88
C GLY A 277 -15.17 13.65 -0.58
N TRP A 278 -14.79 12.69 -1.43
CA TRP A 278 -15.33 12.60 -2.78
C TRP A 278 -16.73 11.99 -2.79
N HIS A 279 -17.59 12.49 -3.66
CA HIS A 279 -18.81 11.81 -4.08
C HIS A 279 -18.51 10.96 -5.31
N VAL A 280 -18.86 9.68 -5.25
CA VAL A 280 -18.52 8.70 -6.28
C VAL A 280 -19.80 8.13 -6.90
N THR A 281 -19.94 8.25 -8.21
CA THR A 281 -20.92 7.45 -8.97
C THR A 281 -20.24 6.15 -9.39
N LEU A 282 -20.61 5.05 -8.73
CA LEU A 282 -20.14 3.70 -9.06
C LEU A 282 -21.10 3.06 -10.07
N ILE A 283 -20.61 2.72 -11.26
CA ILE A 283 -21.40 2.14 -12.35
C ILE A 283 -21.03 0.67 -12.53
N GLU A 284 -22.04 -0.21 -12.51
CA GLU A 284 -21.92 -1.65 -12.68
C GLU A 284 -22.90 -2.13 -13.75
N ARG A 285 -22.40 -2.92 -14.71
CA ARG A 285 -23.21 -3.45 -15.82
C ARG A 285 -24.14 -4.56 -15.37
N HIS A 286 -23.74 -5.33 -14.37
CA HIS A 286 -24.55 -6.41 -13.81
C HIS A 286 -25.58 -5.87 -12.82
N ALA A 287 -26.61 -6.67 -12.53
CA ALA A 287 -27.65 -6.30 -11.57
C ALA A 287 -27.12 -6.17 -10.13
N GLN A 288 -25.99 -6.82 -9.84
CA GLN A 288 -25.33 -6.82 -8.53
C GLN A 288 -23.84 -6.48 -8.71
N ILE A 289 -23.23 -5.98 -7.63
CA ILE A 289 -21.77 -5.78 -7.59
C ILE A 289 -21.05 -7.12 -7.48
N ALA A 290 -19.74 -7.12 -7.79
CA ALA A 290 -18.88 -8.29 -7.68
C ALA A 290 -19.37 -9.55 -8.44
N SER A 291 -20.09 -9.41 -9.55
CA SER A 291 -20.68 -10.55 -10.27
C SER A 291 -19.72 -11.35 -11.17
N GLU A 292 -18.60 -10.76 -11.60
CA GLU A 292 -17.59 -11.43 -12.45
C GLU A 292 -16.48 -12.10 -11.61
N ALA A 293 -15.20 -11.79 -11.86
CA ALA A 293 -14.06 -12.43 -11.19
C ALA A 293 -14.00 -12.20 -9.67
N SER A 294 -14.60 -11.09 -9.20
CA SER A 294 -14.71 -10.79 -7.77
C SER A 294 -15.87 -11.54 -7.08
N GLY A 295 -16.60 -12.40 -7.81
CA GLY A 295 -17.74 -13.16 -7.30
C GLY A 295 -17.41 -14.57 -6.82
N ASN A 296 -16.12 -14.92 -6.71
CA ASN A 296 -15.72 -16.23 -6.20
C ASN A 296 -16.17 -16.40 -4.73
N PRO A 297 -16.54 -17.62 -4.29
CA PRO A 297 -16.94 -17.85 -2.89
C PRO A 297 -15.83 -17.52 -1.89
N ALA A 298 -14.58 -17.74 -2.28
CA ALA A 298 -13.41 -17.28 -1.54
C ALA A 298 -12.25 -17.00 -2.50
N GLY A 299 -11.35 -16.09 -2.11
CA GLY A 299 -10.07 -15.85 -2.77
C GLY A 299 -8.92 -15.89 -1.78
N VAL A 300 -7.81 -16.52 -2.15
CA VAL A 300 -6.61 -16.60 -1.31
C VAL A 300 -5.82 -15.28 -1.35
N PHE A 301 -5.20 -14.93 -0.23
CA PHE A 301 -4.52 -13.67 0.00
C PHE A 301 -3.23 -13.87 0.81
N HIS A 302 -2.09 -13.56 0.19
CA HIS A 302 -0.75 -13.64 0.78
C HIS A 302 0.25 -12.82 -0.04
N PRO A 303 1.41 -12.43 0.55
CA PRO A 303 2.49 -11.80 -0.20
C PRO A 303 3.32 -12.84 -0.98
N LEU A 304 4.00 -12.38 -2.04
CA LEU A 304 5.06 -13.14 -2.70
C LEU A 304 6.39 -12.89 -2.00
N MET A 305 7.22 -13.91 -1.91
CA MET A 305 8.56 -13.80 -1.33
C MET A 305 9.58 -14.42 -2.28
N THR A 306 10.57 -13.61 -2.68
CA THR A 306 11.72 -14.03 -3.49
C THR A 306 13.00 -13.59 -2.81
N ARG A 307 14.08 -14.34 -3.04
CA ARG A 307 15.39 -14.10 -2.43
C ARG A 307 15.97 -12.71 -2.71
N ASP A 308 15.68 -12.16 -3.89
CA ASP A 308 16.18 -10.85 -4.33
C ASP A 308 15.32 -9.66 -3.89
N ASP A 309 14.20 -9.92 -3.20
CA ASP A 309 13.17 -8.94 -2.85
C ASP A 309 12.80 -8.02 -4.03
N ASN A 310 12.51 -8.64 -5.17
CA ASN A 310 12.21 -7.91 -6.39
C ASN A 310 10.90 -7.10 -6.32
N VAL A 311 10.62 -6.35 -7.38
CA VAL A 311 9.45 -5.48 -7.50
C VAL A 311 8.13 -6.19 -7.16
N ALA A 312 7.95 -7.45 -7.59
CA ALA A 312 6.71 -8.19 -7.31
C ALA A 312 6.58 -8.55 -5.83
N SER A 313 7.67 -8.98 -5.17
CA SER A 313 7.68 -9.25 -3.73
C SER A 313 7.41 -7.99 -2.92
N ARG A 314 8.04 -6.87 -3.26
CA ARG A 314 7.83 -5.60 -2.57
C ARG A 314 6.42 -5.03 -2.76
N LEU A 315 5.89 -5.10 -3.98
CA LEU A 315 4.51 -4.69 -4.27
C LEU A 315 3.51 -5.56 -3.51
N THR A 316 3.63 -6.89 -3.59
CA THR A 316 2.69 -7.79 -2.90
C THR A 316 2.78 -7.67 -1.39
N ARG A 317 3.98 -7.49 -0.82
CA ARG A 317 4.17 -7.21 0.62
C ARG A 317 3.44 -5.94 1.04
N SER A 318 3.64 -4.85 0.30
CA SER A 318 2.98 -3.57 0.57
C SER A 318 1.46 -3.68 0.43
N GLY A 319 0.99 -4.36 -0.62
CA GLY A 319 -0.44 -4.58 -0.87
C GLY A 319 -1.10 -5.43 0.20
N PHE A 320 -0.42 -6.49 0.63
CA PHE A 320 -0.85 -7.39 1.68
C PHE A 320 -1.00 -6.66 3.03
N LEU A 321 0.03 -5.95 3.47
CA LEU A 321 -0.01 -5.24 4.75
C LEU A 321 -1.06 -4.11 4.72
N HIS A 322 -1.15 -3.37 3.61
CA HIS A 322 -2.15 -2.32 3.47
C HIS A 322 -3.59 -2.87 3.47
N ALA A 323 -3.85 -3.95 2.73
CA ALA A 323 -5.17 -4.58 2.72
C ALA A 323 -5.58 -5.07 4.12
N LEU A 324 -4.67 -5.71 4.88
CA LEU A 324 -4.94 -6.10 6.27
C LEU A 324 -5.30 -4.90 7.16
N ALA A 325 -4.56 -3.79 7.04
CA ALA A 325 -4.86 -2.59 7.80
C ALA A 325 -6.25 -2.02 7.44
N ARG A 326 -6.61 -1.97 6.15
CA ARG A 326 -7.94 -1.51 5.72
C ARG A 326 -9.07 -2.42 6.17
N TRP A 327 -8.87 -3.74 6.10
CA TRP A 327 -9.84 -4.73 6.55
C TRP A 327 -10.12 -4.64 8.04
N ARG A 328 -9.07 -4.50 8.86
CA ARG A 328 -9.22 -4.22 10.28
C ARG A 328 -9.99 -2.92 10.50
N ALA A 329 -9.70 -1.86 9.76
CA ALA A 329 -10.42 -0.59 9.89
C ALA A 329 -11.92 -0.73 9.57
N LEU A 330 -12.28 -1.50 8.52
CA LEU A 330 -13.67 -1.81 8.19
C LEU A 330 -14.37 -2.58 9.33
N GLU A 331 -13.72 -3.59 9.88
CA GLU A 331 -14.25 -4.38 11.01
C GLU A 331 -14.45 -3.54 12.27
N HIS A 332 -13.49 -2.66 12.60
CA HIS A 332 -13.61 -1.74 13.74
C HIS A 332 -14.73 -0.71 13.54
N ALA A 333 -15.02 -0.34 12.30
CA ALA A 333 -16.17 0.51 11.95
C ALA A 333 -17.50 -0.27 11.93
N GLY A 334 -17.49 -1.57 12.21
CA GLY A 334 -18.69 -2.41 12.29
C GLY A 334 -19.12 -3.04 10.97
N HIS A 335 -18.31 -2.94 9.91
CA HIS A 335 -18.58 -3.62 8.65
C HIS A 335 -18.11 -5.07 8.70
N THR A 336 -18.99 -6.00 8.35
CA THR A 336 -18.71 -7.44 8.43
C THR A 336 -18.50 -8.04 7.05
N PHE A 337 -17.52 -8.94 6.96
CA PHE A 337 -17.27 -9.80 5.80
C PHE A 337 -16.48 -11.03 6.26
N ALA A 338 -16.66 -12.16 5.59
CA ALA A 338 -15.99 -13.40 5.97
C ALA A 338 -14.53 -13.41 5.51
N ARG A 339 -13.61 -13.73 6.43
CA ARG A 339 -12.21 -14.03 6.14
C ARG A 339 -11.63 -15.00 7.14
N SER A 340 -10.67 -15.81 6.71
CA SER A 340 -9.92 -16.67 7.62
C SER A 340 -8.99 -15.86 8.51
N THR A 341 -8.85 -16.27 9.77
CA THR A 341 -7.98 -15.64 10.77
C THR A 341 -6.88 -16.56 11.30
N ARG A 342 -6.83 -17.81 10.81
CA ARG A 342 -5.87 -18.84 11.25
C ARG A 342 -4.62 -18.95 10.36
N GLY A 343 -4.32 -17.92 9.59
CA GLY A 343 -3.22 -17.92 8.61
C GLY A 343 -3.52 -18.77 7.38
N MET A 344 -2.47 -18.99 6.58
CA MET A 344 -2.46 -19.95 5.47
C MET A 344 -1.05 -20.48 5.21
N ILE A 345 -0.95 -21.62 4.53
CA ILE A 345 0.34 -22.23 4.17
C ILE A 345 0.55 -22.26 2.64
N HIS A 346 1.75 -21.90 2.22
CA HIS A 346 2.25 -22.11 0.86
C HIS A 346 3.24 -23.27 0.88
N LEU A 347 2.79 -24.44 0.44
CA LEU A 347 3.60 -25.64 0.35
C LEU A 347 4.48 -25.59 -0.89
N ALA A 348 5.71 -26.07 -0.76
CA ALA A 348 6.61 -26.18 -1.89
C ALA A 348 6.16 -27.27 -2.87
N GLU A 349 6.28 -26.98 -4.17
CA GLU A 349 5.90 -27.92 -5.23
C GLU A 349 6.96 -29.01 -5.48
N SER A 350 8.18 -28.79 -4.98
CA SER A 350 9.31 -29.73 -5.09
C SER A 350 10.35 -29.46 -4.01
N ALA A 351 11.33 -30.37 -3.87
CA ALA A 351 12.48 -30.16 -2.99
C ALA A 351 13.28 -28.89 -3.36
N ASP A 352 13.51 -28.65 -4.66
CA ASP A 352 14.21 -27.45 -5.15
C ASP A 352 13.41 -26.18 -4.85
N ASP A 353 12.09 -26.25 -4.95
CA ASP A 353 11.21 -25.14 -4.59
C ASP A 353 11.28 -24.81 -3.10
N PHE A 354 11.30 -25.85 -2.24
CA PHE A 354 11.48 -25.65 -0.81
C PHE A 354 12.82 -24.99 -0.47
N VAL A 355 13.90 -25.37 -1.17
CA VAL A 355 15.20 -24.69 -1.03
C VAL A 355 15.08 -23.21 -1.40
N ARG A 356 14.41 -22.87 -2.52
CA ARG A 356 14.19 -21.46 -2.91
C ARG A 356 13.34 -20.69 -1.88
N MET A 357 12.31 -21.32 -1.31
CA MET A 357 11.49 -20.72 -0.26
C MET A 357 12.32 -20.42 1.00
N ARG A 358 13.17 -21.36 1.43
CA ARG A 358 14.08 -21.17 2.56
C ARG A 358 15.09 -20.05 2.30
N ASP A 359 15.74 -20.06 1.14
CA ASP A 359 16.67 -19.00 0.72
C ASP A 359 15.99 -17.61 0.77
N ALA A 360 14.73 -17.52 0.32
CA ALA A 360 13.97 -16.28 0.35
C ALA A 360 13.59 -15.86 1.79
N PHE A 361 13.22 -16.82 2.63
CA PHE A 361 12.92 -16.61 4.05
C PHE A 361 14.15 -16.07 4.80
N ASP A 362 15.30 -16.73 4.63
CA ASP A 362 16.56 -16.36 5.26
C ASP A 362 17.06 -14.99 4.78
N ALA A 363 16.93 -14.70 3.48
CA ALA A 363 17.35 -13.43 2.89
C ALA A 363 16.52 -12.24 3.39
N LEU A 364 15.19 -12.39 3.52
CA LEU A 364 14.33 -11.33 4.05
C LEU A 364 14.51 -11.18 5.57
N GLY A 365 14.69 -12.30 6.28
CA GLY A 365 14.88 -12.31 7.73
C GLY A 365 13.68 -11.74 8.50
N ALA A 366 12.48 -11.87 7.94
CA ALA A 366 11.24 -11.33 8.47
C ALA A 366 10.86 -11.96 9.82
N PRO A 367 10.13 -11.22 10.68
CA PRO A 367 9.64 -11.76 11.94
C PRO A 367 8.56 -12.85 11.74
N ALA A 368 8.41 -13.72 12.74
CA ALA A 368 7.51 -14.89 12.69
C ALA A 368 6.02 -14.51 12.57
N ASP A 369 5.64 -13.30 12.96
CA ASP A 369 4.29 -12.75 12.76
C ASP A 369 4.01 -12.40 11.28
N HIS A 370 5.04 -12.24 10.46
CA HIS A 370 4.92 -12.05 9.02
C HIS A 370 4.93 -13.38 8.26
N VAL A 371 5.93 -14.22 8.51
CA VAL A 371 6.12 -15.52 7.84
C VAL A 371 6.96 -16.46 8.69
N THR A 372 6.67 -17.75 8.65
CA THR A 372 7.47 -18.82 9.28
C THR A 372 7.76 -19.91 8.26
N LEU A 373 9.01 -20.37 8.18
CA LEU A 373 9.36 -21.56 7.41
C LEU A 373 9.01 -22.82 8.22
N LEU A 374 8.25 -23.73 7.61
CA LEU A 374 7.95 -25.04 8.16
C LEU A 374 8.64 -26.10 7.31
N ASP A 375 9.38 -27.03 7.93
CA ASP A 375 9.79 -28.24 7.25
C ASP A 375 8.59 -29.19 7.02
N ALA A 376 8.85 -30.35 6.40
CA ALA A 376 7.78 -31.28 6.06
C ALA A 376 7.04 -31.83 7.29
N ASP A 377 7.75 -32.10 8.39
CA ASP A 377 7.14 -32.67 9.59
C ASP A 377 6.35 -31.61 10.37
N ALA A 378 6.87 -30.39 10.46
CA ALA A 378 6.13 -29.25 11.01
C ALA A 378 4.90 -28.90 10.17
N ALA A 379 4.97 -28.96 8.84
CA ALA A 379 3.83 -28.76 7.95
C ALA A 379 2.77 -29.86 8.10
N ARG A 380 3.19 -31.14 8.23
CA ARG A 380 2.27 -32.27 8.52
C ARG A 380 1.55 -32.07 9.84
N ALA A 381 2.29 -31.72 10.88
CA ALA A 381 1.73 -31.45 12.21
C ALA A 381 0.76 -30.26 12.18
N HIS A 382 1.08 -29.21 11.42
CA HIS A 382 0.24 -28.02 11.30
C HIS A 382 -1.07 -28.30 10.57
N LEU A 383 -1.02 -29.04 9.46
CA LEU A 383 -2.20 -29.34 8.64
C LEU A 383 -3.00 -30.56 9.13
N ASN A 384 -2.39 -31.40 9.97
CA ASN A 384 -2.88 -32.73 10.32
C ASN A 384 -3.16 -33.60 9.08
N LEU A 385 -2.32 -33.44 8.04
CA LEU A 385 -2.41 -34.13 6.76
C LEU A 385 -1.00 -34.51 6.28
N PRO A 386 -0.85 -35.61 5.54
CA PRO A 386 0.36 -35.88 4.79
C PRO A 386 0.71 -34.70 3.86
N VAL A 387 1.98 -34.31 3.84
CA VAL A 387 2.56 -33.42 2.82
C VAL A 387 3.89 -33.98 2.33
N ALA A 388 4.20 -33.72 1.06
CA ALA A 388 5.46 -34.14 0.43
C ALA A 388 6.64 -33.25 0.86
N HIS A 389 6.40 -31.95 1.00
CA HIS A 389 7.42 -30.95 1.31
C HIS A 389 6.94 -29.99 2.40
N GLY A 390 7.90 -29.25 2.97
CA GLY A 390 7.61 -28.11 3.82
C GLY A 390 7.10 -26.90 3.02
N GLY A 391 7.03 -25.75 3.68
CA GLY A 391 6.55 -24.53 3.05
C GLY A 391 6.65 -23.29 3.94
N LEU A 392 5.94 -22.26 3.55
CA LEU A 392 5.87 -20.98 4.24
C LEU A 392 4.48 -20.80 4.86
N LEU A 393 4.42 -20.65 6.17
CA LEU A 393 3.21 -20.26 6.90
C LEU A 393 3.14 -18.73 6.97
N PHE A 394 2.04 -18.16 6.49
CA PHE A 394 1.72 -16.73 6.62
C PHE A 394 0.61 -16.57 7.66
N PRO A 395 0.92 -16.16 8.92
CA PRO A 395 -0.07 -16.12 10.01
C PRO A 395 -1.23 -15.15 9.76
N HIS A 396 -0.99 -14.11 8.97
CA HIS A 396 -2.00 -13.13 8.57
C HIS A 396 -2.50 -13.31 7.13
N GLY A 397 -1.96 -14.30 6.41
CA GLY A 397 -2.52 -14.72 5.13
C GLY A 397 -3.81 -15.51 5.34
N GLY A 398 -4.49 -15.82 4.24
CA GLY A 398 -5.77 -16.49 4.36
C GLY A 398 -6.61 -16.50 3.11
N ALA A 399 -7.91 -16.71 3.31
CA ALA A 399 -8.94 -16.56 2.31
C ALA A 399 -9.98 -15.52 2.75
N VAL A 400 -10.54 -14.81 1.78
CA VAL A 400 -11.56 -13.77 1.99
C VAL A 400 -12.72 -14.02 1.05
N TRP A 401 -13.94 -13.80 1.51
CA TRP A 401 -15.12 -13.72 0.66
C TRP A 401 -15.13 -12.36 -0.08
N PRO A 402 -14.78 -12.30 -1.38
CA PRO A 402 -14.50 -11.03 -2.04
C PRO A 402 -15.76 -10.18 -2.26
N ALA A 403 -16.91 -10.79 -2.54
CA ALA A 403 -18.17 -10.06 -2.70
C ALA A 403 -18.62 -9.40 -1.38
N GLY A 404 -18.44 -10.09 -0.25
CA GLY A 404 -18.68 -9.51 1.08
C GLY A 404 -17.77 -8.33 1.37
N LEU A 405 -16.49 -8.42 1.02
CA LEU A 405 -15.55 -7.31 1.13
C LEU A 405 -15.96 -6.11 0.25
N CYS A 406 -16.35 -6.35 -1.01
CA CYS A 406 -16.86 -5.31 -1.90
C CYS A 406 -18.06 -4.59 -1.29
N ALA A 407 -19.03 -5.34 -0.74
CA ALA A 407 -20.19 -4.77 -0.08
C ALA A 407 -19.81 -3.93 1.15
N ALA A 408 -18.89 -4.42 1.99
CA ALA A 408 -18.38 -3.69 3.15
C ALA A 408 -17.70 -2.36 2.76
N GLN A 409 -16.92 -2.36 1.67
CA GLN A 409 -16.25 -1.15 1.17
C GLN A 409 -17.24 -0.11 0.62
N VAL A 410 -18.26 -0.54 -0.13
CA VAL A 410 -19.32 0.34 -0.62
C VAL A 410 -20.14 0.89 0.55
N ALA A 411 -20.48 0.05 1.54
CA ALA A 411 -21.19 0.48 2.74
C ALA A 411 -20.40 1.53 3.56
N ALA A 412 -19.08 1.39 3.65
CA ALA A 412 -18.22 2.34 4.33
C ALA A 412 -18.20 3.74 3.69
N ALA A 413 -18.54 3.86 2.41
CA ALA A 413 -18.68 5.16 1.75
C ALA A 413 -19.98 5.90 2.13
N GLY A 414 -20.99 5.19 2.67
CA GLY A 414 -22.26 5.79 3.09
C GLY A 414 -22.93 6.61 1.99
N GLU A 415 -23.37 7.82 2.32
CA GLU A 415 -24.04 8.74 1.39
C GLU A 415 -23.12 9.31 0.30
N ARG A 416 -21.81 9.04 0.37
CA ARG A 416 -20.85 9.51 -0.63
C ARG A 416 -20.80 8.64 -1.88
N VAL A 417 -21.53 7.54 -1.94
CA VAL A 417 -21.62 6.70 -3.15
C VAL A 417 -23.03 6.71 -3.73
N THR A 418 -23.13 6.92 -5.04
CA THR A 418 -24.32 6.63 -5.83
C THR A 418 -24.03 5.39 -6.67
N LEU A 419 -24.65 4.26 -6.33
CA LEU A 419 -24.50 3.01 -7.05
C LEU A 419 -25.54 2.90 -8.18
N ARG A 420 -25.07 2.65 -9.41
CA ARG A 420 -25.91 2.38 -10.58
C ARG A 420 -25.61 0.99 -11.12
N THR A 421 -26.45 0.02 -10.81
CA THR A 421 -26.36 -1.36 -11.33
C THR A 421 -27.17 -1.51 -12.61
N GLY A 422 -26.98 -2.61 -13.34
CA GLY A 422 -27.67 -2.89 -14.61
C GLY A 422 -27.37 -1.84 -15.69
N THR A 423 -26.25 -1.13 -15.58
CA THR A 423 -25.93 0.05 -16.39
C THR A 423 -24.58 -0.14 -17.06
N GLU A 424 -24.57 -0.29 -18.38
CA GLU A 424 -23.33 -0.42 -19.16
C GLU A 424 -22.88 0.93 -19.73
N VAL A 425 -21.58 1.23 -19.58
CA VAL A 425 -20.96 2.41 -20.22
C VAL A 425 -20.47 2.01 -21.60
N ALA A 426 -21.06 2.61 -22.64
CA ALA A 426 -20.69 2.36 -24.02
C ALA A 426 -19.41 3.10 -24.39
N ARG A 427 -19.27 4.38 -23.98
CA ARG A 427 -18.08 5.20 -24.25
C ARG A 427 -17.92 6.32 -23.21
N LEU A 428 -16.73 6.91 -23.20
CA LEU A 428 -16.43 8.13 -22.45
C LEU A 428 -16.29 9.31 -23.41
N GLU A 429 -16.83 10.46 -22.99
CA GLU A 429 -16.65 11.73 -23.68
C GLU A 429 -16.09 12.76 -22.69
N ARG A 430 -15.30 13.72 -23.20
CA ARG A 430 -14.76 14.81 -22.40
C ARG A 430 -15.18 16.15 -23.00
N ASP A 431 -15.76 17.00 -22.16
CA ASP A 431 -16.20 18.36 -22.48
C ASP A 431 -15.55 19.34 -21.49
N GLY A 432 -14.53 20.06 -21.96
CA GLY A 432 -13.67 20.87 -21.09
C GLY A 432 -12.99 20.02 -20.01
N ASP A 433 -13.27 20.32 -18.75
CA ASP A 433 -12.73 19.61 -17.57
C ASP A 433 -13.68 18.55 -17.00
N THR A 434 -14.80 18.29 -17.69
CA THR A 434 -15.79 17.30 -17.25
C THR A 434 -15.80 16.09 -18.18
N TRP A 435 -15.83 14.91 -17.58
CA TRP A 435 -16.06 13.65 -18.25
C TRP A 435 -17.53 13.26 -18.19
N ARG A 436 -18.03 12.66 -19.26
CA ARG A 436 -19.36 12.06 -19.37
C ARG A 436 -19.24 10.57 -19.65
N ALA A 437 -19.89 9.75 -18.83
CA ALA A 437 -20.09 8.33 -19.12
C ALA A 437 -21.39 8.18 -19.92
N ILE A 438 -21.30 7.65 -21.14
CA ILE A 438 -22.43 7.57 -22.08
C ILE A 438 -22.91 6.13 -22.23
N GLY A 439 -24.23 5.93 -22.16
CA GLY A 439 -24.90 4.65 -22.38
C GLY A 439 -25.01 4.27 -23.86
N ALA A 440 -25.44 3.04 -24.13
CA ALA A 440 -25.62 2.53 -25.49
C ALA A 440 -26.72 3.28 -26.28
N ASP A 441 -27.71 3.82 -25.60
CA ASP A 441 -28.77 4.67 -26.12
C ASP A 441 -28.32 6.11 -26.42
N GLY A 442 -27.06 6.45 -26.09
CA GLY A 442 -26.51 7.79 -26.24
C GLY A 442 -26.81 8.73 -25.07
N ALA A 443 -27.53 8.28 -24.03
CA ALA A 443 -27.82 9.11 -22.87
C ALA A 443 -26.60 9.23 -21.93
N THR A 444 -26.47 10.39 -21.29
CA THR A 444 -25.47 10.58 -20.23
C THR A 444 -25.91 9.85 -18.97
N ILE A 445 -25.08 8.89 -18.53
CA ILE A 445 -25.28 8.16 -17.28
C ILE A 445 -24.83 9.04 -16.10
N ALA A 446 -23.62 9.58 -16.17
CA ALA A 446 -23.02 10.37 -15.11
C ALA A 446 -21.99 11.36 -15.67
N GLU A 447 -21.75 12.42 -14.91
CA GLU A 447 -20.73 13.43 -15.20
C GLU A 447 -19.85 13.66 -13.97
N ALA A 448 -18.55 13.86 -14.18
CA ALA A 448 -17.60 14.19 -13.12
C ALA A 448 -16.29 14.73 -13.71
N PRO A 449 -15.49 15.50 -12.95
CA PRO A 449 -14.14 15.88 -13.37
C PRO A 449 -13.15 14.70 -13.39
N VAL A 450 -13.47 13.59 -12.72
CA VAL A 450 -12.61 12.41 -12.62
C VAL A 450 -13.36 11.14 -13.03
N VAL A 451 -12.71 10.29 -13.82
CA VAL A 451 -13.14 8.92 -14.14
C VAL A 451 -12.04 7.94 -13.77
N VAL A 452 -12.40 6.88 -13.07
CA VAL A 452 -11.51 5.75 -12.77
C VAL A 452 -12.06 4.46 -13.37
N LEU A 453 -11.29 3.86 -14.27
CA LEU A 453 -11.61 2.59 -14.90
C LEU A 453 -11.18 1.41 -14.02
N ALA A 454 -12.16 0.65 -13.52
CA ALA A 454 -11.99 -0.53 -12.68
C ALA A 454 -12.74 -1.76 -13.24
N ASN A 455 -13.14 -1.71 -14.51
CA ASN A 455 -13.93 -2.71 -15.25
C ASN A 455 -13.06 -3.76 -15.97
N ALA A 456 -11.97 -4.16 -15.33
CA ALA A 456 -11.05 -5.20 -15.79
C ALA A 456 -10.54 -4.99 -17.23
N GLY A 457 -10.67 -5.98 -18.13
CA GLY A 457 -10.18 -5.86 -19.51
C GLY A 457 -10.89 -4.80 -20.34
N ASP A 458 -12.14 -4.49 -20.02
CA ASP A 458 -12.93 -3.50 -20.76
C ASP A 458 -12.42 -2.06 -20.56
N ALA A 459 -11.56 -1.84 -19.56
CA ALA A 459 -10.86 -0.57 -19.35
C ALA A 459 -10.02 -0.17 -20.58
N VAL A 460 -9.42 -1.13 -21.29
CA VAL A 460 -8.61 -0.87 -22.49
C VAL A 460 -9.48 -0.28 -23.60
N ARG A 461 -10.68 -0.83 -23.80
CA ARG A 461 -11.64 -0.34 -24.80
C ARG A 461 -12.13 1.07 -24.44
N LEU A 462 -12.58 1.28 -23.19
CA LEU A 462 -13.12 2.58 -22.76
C LEU A 462 -12.11 3.72 -22.77
N ALA A 463 -10.84 3.43 -22.42
CA ALA A 463 -9.77 4.44 -22.48
C ALA A 463 -9.09 4.55 -23.85
N GLY A 464 -9.41 3.67 -24.81
CA GLY A 464 -8.77 3.66 -26.13
C GLY A 464 -7.27 3.36 -26.09
N LEU A 465 -6.81 2.54 -25.14
CA LEU A 465 -5.39 2.21 -24.96
C LEU A 465 -4.93 1.22 -26.04
N ARG A 466 -3.86 1.55 -26.76
CA ARG A 466 -3.37 0.72 -27.89
C ARG A 466 -2.16 -0.13 -27.52
N HIS A 467 -1.40 0.28 -26.51
CA HIS A 467 -0.12 -0.37 -26.18
C HIS A 467 -0.18 -1.28 -24.95
N VAL A 468 -1.30 -1.29 -24.23
CA VAL A 468 -1.50 -2.18 -23.09
C VAL A 468 -1.72 -3.61 -23.57
N ALA A 469 -0.92 -4.55 -23.07
CA ALA A 469 -1.07 -5.98 -23.32
C ALA A 469 -1.79 -6.67 -22.15
N LEU A 470 -3.10 -6.86 -22.29
CA LEU A 470 -3.95 -7.62 -21.38
C LEU A 470 -4.45 -8.89 -22.04
N GLN A 471 -4.46 -9.98 -21.28
CA GLN A 471 -4.94 -11.28 -21.72
C GLN A 471 -6.03 -11.79 -20.76
N PRO A 472 -7.17 -12.28 -21.26
CA PRO A 472 -8.12 -13.02 -20.44
C PRO A 472 -7.54 -14.41 -20.13
N VAL A 473 -7.69 -14.84 -18.88
CA VAL A 473 -7.33 -16.18 -18.42
C VAL A 473 -8.53 -16.76 -17.71
N ARG A 474 -9.14 -17.76 -18.33
CA ARG A 474 -10.23 -18.54 -17.73
C ARG A 474 -9.68 -19.36 -16.56
N GLY A 475 -10.48 -19.46 -15.51
CA GLY A 475 -10.21 -20.35 -14.39
C GLY A 475 -11.49 -20.92 -13.82
N GLN A 476 -11.49 -22.24 -13.65
CA GLN A 476 -12.58 -22.98 -13.06
C GLN A 476 -12.26 -23.40 -11.63
N LEU A 477 -13.23 -23.22 -10.73
CA LEU A 477 -13.24 -23.69 -9.36
C LEU A 477 -14.10 -24.93 -9.23
N THR A 478 -13.74 -25.80 -8.29
CA THR A 478 -14.56 -26.95 -7.88
C THR A 478 -14.97 -26.78 -6.43
N LEU A 479 -16.23 -27.05 -6.12
CA LEU A 479 -16.79 -27.03 -4.77
C LEU A 479 -17.09 -28.47 -4.36
N LEU A 480 -16.35 -28.95 -3.37
CA LEU A 480 -16.59 -30.27 -2.77
C LEU A 480 -17.55 -30.12 -1.59
N PRO A 481 -18.61 -30.93 -1.53
CA PRO A 481 -19.66 -30.75 -0.54
C PRO A 481 -19.17 -31.07 0.89
N PRO A 482 -19.85 -30.51 1.91
CA PRO A 482 -19.52 -30.80 3.30
C PRO A 482 -19.50 -32.31 3.60
N GLY A 483 -18.47 -32.75 4.33
CA GLY A 483 -18.31 -34.15 4.76
C GLY A 483 -17.61 -35.08 3.76
N THR A 484 -17.20 -34.60 2.58
CA THR A 484 -16.46 -35.45 1.61
C THR A 484 -14.94 -35.31 1.69
N THR A 485 -14.41 -34.49 2.60
CA THR A 485 -12.98 -34.22 2.76
C THR A 485 -12.55 -34.31 4.20
N ALA A 486 -11.27 -34.60 4.44
CA ALA A 486 -10.68 -34.44 5.76
C ALA A 486 -10.71 -32.95 6.20
N PRO A 487 -10.74 -32.66 7.51
CA PRO A 487 -10.67 -31.28 7.99
C PRO A 487 -9.37 -30.59 7.57
N LEU A 488 -9.49 -29.37 7.06
CA LEU A 488 -8.34 -28.52 6.71
C LEU A 488 -8.34 -27.28 7.62
N PRO A 489 -7.29 -27.04 8.43
CA PRO A 489 -7.31 -25.98 9.44
C PRO A 489 -7.17 -24.56 8.87
N CYS A 490 -6.48 -24.42 7.73
CA CYS A 490 -6.24 -23.15 7.07
C CYS A 490 -6.16 -23.34 5.54
N PRO A 491 -6.34 -22.27 4.74
CA PRO A 491 -6.08 -22.34 3.32
C PRO A 491 -4.67 -22.83 3.01
N ALA A 492 -4.53 -23.65 1.97
CA ALA A 492 -3.26 -24.20 1.53
C ALA A 492 -3.08 -23.98 0.03
N ILE A 493 -1.88 -23.56 -0.38
CA ILE A 493 -1.53 -23.29 -1.78
C ILE A 493 -0.23 -23.99 -2.21
N GLY A 494 -0.06 -24.15 -3.53
CA GLY A 494 1.10 -24.66 -4.26
C GLY A 494 0.72 -24.75 -5.74
N ASP A 495 0.89 -25.92 -6.38
CA ASP A 495 0.42 -26.19 -7.76
C ASP A 495 -1.13 -26.26 -7.91
N GLY A 496 -1.83 -26.04 -6.80
CA GLY A 496 -3.25 -25.77 -6.71
C GLY A 496 -3.54 -25.08 -5.38
N TYR A 497 -4.80 -24.94 -5.02
CA TYR A 497 -5.16 -24.45 -3.70
C TYR A 497 -6.47 -25.03 -3.19
N ALA A 498 -6.56 -25.11 -1.86
CA ALA A 498 -7.73 -25.53 -1.12
C ALA A 498 -8.10 -24.48 -0.08
N VAL A 499 -9.38 -24.15 0.01
CA VAL A 499 -9.94 -23.20 0.97
C VAL A 499 -11.14 -23.85 1.66
N PRO A 500 -11.08 -24.08 2.99
CA PRO A 500 -12.24 -24.50 3.74
C PRO A 500 -13.20 -23.30 3.91
N LEU A 501 -14.48 -23.49 3.59
CA LEU A 501 -15.53 -22.49 3.80
C LEU A 501 -16.28 -22.76 5.10
N ASP A 502 -16.96 -21.74 5.62
CA ASP A 502 -17.63 -21.79 6.93
C ASP A 502 -18.80 -22.78 7.00
N ASP A 503 -19.40 -23.13 5.86
CA ASP A 503 -20.49 -24.11 5.75
C ASP A 503 -19.98 -25.57 5.63
N GLY A 504 -18.66 -25.78 5.71
CA GLY A 504 -18.01 -27.08 5.56
C GLY A 504 -17.69 -27.47 4.11
N THR A 505 -18.06 -26.65 3.12
CA THR A 505 -17.67 -26.84 1.72
C THR A 505 -16.16 -26.64 1.58
N LEU A 506 -15.49 -27.49 0.78
CA LEU A 506 -14.10 -27.26 0.39
C LEU A 506 -14.06 -26.69 -1.03
N LEU A 507 -13.58 -25.45 -1.17
CA LEU A 507 -13.29 -24.85 -2.46
C LEU A 507 -11.88 -25.25 -2.88
N ILE A 508 -11.75 -25.88 -4.05
CA ILE A 508 -10.45 -26.17 -4.66
C ILE A 508 -10.33 -25.49 -6.02
N GLY A 509 -9.11 -25.12 -6.36
CA GLY A 509 -8.86 -24.49 -7.64
C GLY A 509 -7.40 -24.22 -7.92
N ALA A 510 -7.10 -23.56 -9.03
CA ALA A 510 -8.03 -23.32 -10.12
C ALA A 510 -7.33 -23.64 -11.42
N THR A 511 -8.09 -24.03 -12.45
CA THR A 511 -7.54 -24.15 -13.78
C THR A 511 -6.95 -22.81 -14.25
N PHE A 512 -6.06 -22.88 -15.23
CA PHE A 512 -5.38 -21.74 -15.81
C PHE A 512 -5.35 -21.89 -17.33
N GLU A 513 -6.29 -21.25 -18.00
CA GLU A 513 -6.54 -21.41 -19.43
C GLU A 513 -6.45 -20.03 -20.13
N PRO A 514 -5.26 -19.63 -20.61
CA PRO A 514 -5.07 -18.37 -21.32
C PRO A 514 -5.84 -18.32 -22.64
N ASP A 515 -6.34 -17.13 -22.99
CA ASP A 515 -7.10 -16.84 -24.22
C ASP A 515 -8.43 -17.60 -24.37
N ASP A 516 -8.79 -18.44 -23.40
CA ASP A 516 -10.09 -19.08 -23.33
C ASP A 516 -11.12 -18.11 -22.73
N VAL A 517 -12.23 -17.93 -23.45
CA VAL A 517 -13.34 -17.02 -23.10
C VAL A 517 -14.67 -17.75 -22.91
N ASP A 518 -14.65 -19.08 -22.90
CA ASP A 518 -15.83 -19.92 -22.71
C ASP A 518 -16.30 -19.91 -21.25
N PRO A 519 -17.53 -19.43 -20.97
CA PRO A 519 -18.03 -19.33 -19.59
C PRO A 519 -18.51 -20.66 -19.02
N GLU A 520 -18.65 -21.72 -19.83
CA GLU A 520 -19.25 -22.98 -19.41
C GLU A 520 -18.33 -23.77 -18.48
N ILE A 521 -18.93 -24.48 -17.52
CA ILE A 521 -18.22 -25.43 -16.65
C ILE A 521 -17.86 -26.68 -17.47
N ARG A 522 -16.66 -27.23 -17.23
CA ARG A 522 -16.15 -28.43 -17.93
C ARG A 522 -15.74 -29.51 -16.93
N ASP A 523 -16.13 -30.75 -17.17
CA ASP A 523 -15.75 -31.90 -16.33
C ASP A 523 -14.23 -32.07 -16.22
N ALA A 524 -13.52 -31.83 -17.34
CA ALA A 524 -12.06 -31.85 -17.38
C ALA A 524 -11.44 -30.86 -16.36
N GLY A 525 -12.06 -29.69 -16.16
CA GLY A 525 -11.59 -28.71 -15.18
C GLY A 525 -11.80 -29.18 -13.73
N HIS A 526 -12.87 -29.94 -13.46
CA HIS A 526 -13.07 -30.55 -12.14
C HIS A 526 -12.01 -31.62 -11.86
N LEU A 527 -11.78 -32.50 -12.82
CA LEU A 527 -10.76 -33.55 -12.74
C LEU A 527 -9.35 -32.98 -12.55
N GLU A 528 -9.00 -31.91 -13.27
CA GLU A 528 -7.71 -31.24 -13.13
C GLU A 528 -7.51 -30.67 -11.71
N ASN A 529 -8.50 -29.93 -11.18
CA ASN A 529 -8.44 -29.38 -9.83
C ASN A 529 -8.30 -30.48 -8.75
N LEU A 530 -9.03 -31.59 -8.92
CA LEU A 530 -8.96 -32.75 -8.02
C LEU A 530 -7.59 -33.41 -8.05
N ALA A 531 -7.00 -33.57 -9.24
CA ALA A 531 -5.67 -34.16 -9.39
C ALA A 531 -4.59 -33.31 -8.70
N ARG A 532 -4.60 -31.98 -8.94
CA ARG A 532 -3.68 -31.02 -8.30
C ARG A 532 -3.79 -31.07 -6.79
N ILE A 533 -5.01 -31.09 -6.23
CA ILE A 533 -5.17 -31.06 -4.77
C ILE A 533 -4.80 -32.37 -4.09
N ARG A 534 -5.00 -33.51 -4.75
CA ARG A 534 -4.52 -34.81 -4.26
C ARG A 534 -3.00 -34.90 -4.25
N HIS A 535 -2.34 -34.24 -5.19
CA HIS A 535 -0.89 -34.13 -5.21
C HIS A 535 -0.38 -33.22 -4.10
N LEU A 536 -0.99 -32.03 -3.94
CA LEU A 536 -0.59 -31.04 -2.94
C LEU A 536 -0.84 -31.51 -1.50
N LEU A 537 -2.00 -32.13 -1.24
CA LEU A 537 -2.47 -32.56 0.08
C LEU A 537 -2.99 -34.01 0.02
N PRO A 538 -2.10 -35.01 -0.03
CA PRO A 538 -2.49 -36.41 -0.01
C PRO A 538 -3.33 -36.72 1.24
N GLY A 539 -4.48 -37.36 1.05
CA GLY A 539 -5.41 -37.69 2.14
C GLY A 539 -6.44 -36.61 2.47
N LEU A 540 -6.40 -35.43 1.83
CA LEU A 540 -7.47 -34.43 1.98
C LEU A 540 -8.77 -34.89 1.34
N VAL A 541 -8.68 -35.37 0.10
CA VAL A 541 -9.81 -35.86 -0.70
C VAL A 541 -9.71 -37.38 -0.82
N GLY A 542 -10.69 -38.08 -0.27
CA GLY A 542 -10.83 -39.54 -0.38
C GLY A 542 -11.37 -39.94 -1.75
N ASP A 543 -12.42 -40.76 -1.80
CA ASP A 543 -13.10 -41.10 -3.05
C ASP A 543 -13.74 -39.86 -3.67
N VAL A 544 -13.60 -39.71 -4.99
CA VAL A 544 -14.15 -38.55 -5.71
C VAL A 544 -15.66 -38.74 -5.83
N PRO A 545 -16.48 -37.73 -5.51
CA PRO A 545 -17.88 -37.71 -5.92
C PRO A 545 -17.97 -37.85 -7.44
N ASP A 546 -19.10 -38.36 -7.94
CA ASP A 546 -19.33 -38.39 -9.39
C ASP A 546 -19.19 -36.98 -9.98
N VAL A 547 -18.40 -36.84 -11.04
CA VAL A 547 -17.99 -35.53 -11.58
C VAL A 547 -19.20 -34.71 -11.98
N ASP A 548 -20.22 -35.37 -12.52
CA ASP A 548 -21.48 -34.77 -12.97
C ASP A 548 -22.29 -34.15 -11.82
N THR A 549 -21.96 -34.50 -10.57
CA THR A 549 -22.60 -33.96 -9.36
C THR A 549 -21.86 -32.78 -8.74
N LEU A 550 -20.64 -32.50 -9.22
CA LEU A 550 -19.81 -31.44 -8.69
C LEU A 550 -20.33 -30.07 -9.11
N ARG A 551 -20.25 -29.12 -8.17
CA ARG A 551 -20.53 -27.71 -8.46
C ARG A 551 -19.22 -26.99 -8.70
N GLY A 552 -19.29 -25.90 -9.46
CA GLY A 552 -18.14 -25.08 -9.76
C GLY A 552 -18.49 -23.65 -10.10
N ARG A 553 -17.45 -22.88 -10.38
CA ARG A 553 -17.57 -21.51 -10.90
C ARG A 553 -16.46 -21.25 -11.90
N VAL A 554 -16.83 -20.70 -13.04
CA VAL A 554 -15.88 -20.17 -14.04
C VAL A 554 -15.81 -18.66 -13.89
N ALA A 555 -14.59 -18.12 -13.95
CA ALA A 555 -14.36 -16.69 -13.99
C ALA A 555 -13.12 -16.36 -14.82
N PHE A 556 -13.05 -15.10 -15.27
CA PHE A 556 -11.99 -14.62 -16.15
C PHE A 556 -11.10 -13.62 -15.45
N ARG A 557 -9.81 -13.94 -15.36
CA ARG A 557 -8.79 -13.07 -14.81
C ARG A 557 -8.20 -12.26 -15.95
N TRP A 558 -7.97 -10.98 -15.73
CA TRP A 558 -7.28 -10.14 -16.71
C TRP A 558 -5.83 -9.98 -16.28
N VAL A 559 -4.94 -10.63 -17.02
CA VAL A 559 -3.51 -10.71 -16.71
C VAL A 559 -2.75 -9.78 -17.63
N VAL A 560 -1.93 -8.93 -17.04
CA VAL A 560 -0.97 -8.09 -17.78
C VAL A 560 0.22 -8.95 -18.18
N ALA A 561 0.80 -8.71 -19.36
CA ALA A 561 1.92 -9.50 -19.87
C ALA A 561 3.12 -9.62 -18.91
N ASP A 562 3.40 -8.57 -18.10
CA ASP A 562 4.46 -8.59 -17.08
C ASP A 562 3.97 -8.96 -15.67
N ARG A 563 2.71 -9.38 -15.54
CA ARG A 563 2.03 -9.81 -14.28
C ARG A 563 1.98 -8.76 -13.17
N VAL A 564 2.31 -7.51 -13.47
CA VAL A 564 2.19 -6.35 -12.56
C VAL A 564 0.90 -5.61 -12.91
N PRO A 565 0.07 -5.16 -11.93
CA PRO A 565 -1.18 -4.48 -12.24
C PRO A 565 -0.96 -3.12 -12.92
N LEU A 566 -2.02 -2.55 -13.48
CA LEU A 566 -2.05 -1.21 -14.09
C LEU A 566 -2.85 -0.29 -13.17
N ILE A 567 -2.17 0.61 -12.47
CA ILE A 567 -2.74 1.47 -11.42
C ILE A 567 -2.18 2.89 -11.55
N GLY A 568 -3.04 3.86 -11.82
CA GLY A 568 -2.66 5.29 -11.83
C GLY A 568 -3.29 6.09 -12.97
N PRO A 569 -2.79 7.30 -13.25
CA PRO A 569 -3.29 8.16 -14.32
C PRO A 569 -2.98 7.56 -15.70
N LEU A 570 -3.94 7.62 -16.62
CA LEU A 570 -3.74 7.12 -17.97
C LEU A 570 -2.96 8.13 -18.83
N ALA A 571 -2.13 7.62 -19.72
CA ALA A 571 -1.39 8.45 -20.65
C ALA A 571 -2.29 8.97 -21.77
N ASP A 572 -2.00 10.18 -22.25
CA ASP A 572 -2.48 10.63 -23.55
C ASP A 572 -1.60 9.98 -24.63
N GLU A 573 -2.01 8.80 -25.11
CA GLU A 573 -1.21 8.05 -26.09
C GLU A 573 -1.06 8.83 -27.41
N ALA A 574 -2.07 9.59 -27.83
CA ALA A 574 -1.99 10.38 -29.05
C ALA A 574 -0.93 11.47 -28.94
N GLN A 575 -0.93 12.23 -27.83
CA GLN A 575 0.08 13.26 -27.58
C GLN A 575 1.48 12.66 -27.39
N ALA A 576 1.59 11.52 -26.71
CA ALA A 576 2.87 10.84 -26.52
C ALA A 576 3.47 10.36 -27.85
N VAL A 577 2.65 9.78 -28.74
CA VAL A 577 3.08 9.32 -30.07
C VAL A 577 3.47 10.50 -30.96
N ALA A 578 2.69 11.59 -30.94
CA ALA A 578 3.04 12.82 -31.67
C ALA A 578 4.41 13.39 -31.25
N ASN A 579 4.80 13.19 -29.99
CA ASN A 579 6.06 13.66 -29.41
C ASN A 579 7.11 12.56 -29.23
N ALA A 580 6.98 11.43 -29.92
CA ALA A 580 7.78 10.22 -29.68
C ALA A 580 9.30 10.45 -29.69
N ARG A 581 9.81 11.33 -30.56
CA ARG A 581 11.25 11.63 -30.65
C ARG A 581 11.78 12.27 -29.35
N ALA A 582 11.06 13.25 -28.81
CA ALA A 582 11.42 13.94 -27.57
C ALA A 582 11.26 13.03 -26.35
N LEU A 583 10.35 12.05 -26.42
CA LEU A 583 10.02 11.13 -25.33
C LEU A 583 10.80 9.80 -25.36
N SER A 584 11.76 9.63 -26.28
CA SER A 584 12.54 8.39 -26.39
C SER A 584 13.31 8.02 -25.10
N GLY A 585 13.77 9.02 -24.33
CA GLY A 585 14.43 8.86 -23.03
C GLY A 585 13.52 9.00 -21.81
N ALA A 586 12.21 9.15 -22.02
CA ALA A 586 11.24 9.41 -20.95
C ALA A 586 11.05 8.22 -20.00
N LYS A 587 10.68 8.50 -18.75
CA LYS A 587 10.07 7.56 -17.80
C LYS A 587 8.54 7.65 -17.87
N ALA A 588 7.82 6.74 -17.22
CA ALA A 588 6.34 6.69 -17.28
C ALA A 588 5.75 8.04 -16.86
N ARG A 589 6.18 8.53 -15.71
CA ARG A 589 5.84 9.85 -15.16
C ARG A 589 6.12 11.06 -16.06
N ASP A 590 6.99 10.93 -17.06
CA ASP A 590 7.30 12.02 -18.01
C ASP A 590 6.30 12.07 -19.17
N LEU A 591 5.51 11.00 -19.38
CA LEU A 591 4.55 10.93 -20.46
C LEU A 591 3.34 11.83 -20.19
N PRO A 592 2.79 12.49 -21.23
CA PRO A 592 1.58 13.29 -21.09
C PRO A 592 0.43 12.44 -20.56
N ARG A 593 -0.42 13.05 -19.74
CA ARG A 593 -1.56 12.38 -19.08
C ARG A 593 -2.86 12.94 -19.58
N THR A 594 -3.84 12.05 -19.72
CA THR A 594 -5.22 12.45 -19.97
C THR A 594 -5.80 12.96 -18.65
N ALA A 595 -6.04 14.27 -18.55
CA ALA A 595 -6.51 14.89 -17.31
C ALA A 595 -7.80 14.25 -16.80
N GLY A 596 -7.86 13.95 -15.50
CA GLY A 596 -9.02 13.35 -14.84
C GLY A 596 -9.25 11.87 -15.14
N LEU A 597 -8.44 11.21 -15.98
CA LEU A 597 -8.64 9.80 -16.34
C LEU A 597 -7.60 8.88 -15.69
N TYR A 598 -8.09 7.92 -14.91
CA TYR A 598 -7.29 6.97 -14.13
C TYR A 598 -7.76 5.54 -14.41
N GLY A 599 -6.92 4.55 -14.05
CA GLY A 599 -7.30 3.15 -14.13
C GLY A 599 -6.67 2.30 -13.02
N ALA A 600 -7.41 1.29 -12.58
CA ALA A 600 -7.00 0.23 -11.66
C ALA A 600 -7.50 -1.12 -12.18
N PHE A 601 -6.69 -1.78 -13.03
CA PHE A 601 -7.08 -3.02 -13.71
C PHE A 601 -5.88 -3.93 -13.99
N GLY A 602 -6.15 -5.11 -14.57
CA GLY A 602 -5.10 -6.09 -14.86
C GLY A 602 -4.55 -6.82 -13.62
N PHE A 603 -5.42 -7.07 -12.63
CA PHE A 603 -5.02 -7.60 -11.32
C PHE A 603 -4.69 -9.10 -11.32
N GLY A 604 -4.95 -9.82 -12.42
CA GLY A 604 -4.76 -11.26 -12.52
C GLY A 604 -5.43 -12.01 -11.35
N SER A 605 -4.71 -12.96 -10.75
CA SER A 605 -5.19 -13.76 -9.62
C SER A 605 -4.97 -13.11 -8.25
N ARG A 606 -4.49 -11.87 -8.17
CA ARG A 606 -4.05 -11.23 -6.91
C ARG A 606 -4.85 -9.98 -6.55
N GLY A 607 -6.09 -9.87 -7.04
CA GLY A 607 -6.94 -8.70 -6.81
C GLY A 607 -7.14 -8.31 -5.35
N LEU A 608 -7.20 -9.28 -4.43
CA LEU A 608 -7.30 -9.03 -2.98
C LEU A 608 -6.07 -8.31 -2.40
N VAL A 609 -4.89 -8.50 -3.01
CA VAL A 609 -3.65 -7.82 -2.63
C VAL A 609 -3.58 -6.42 -3.23
N TRP A 610 -4.07 -6.26 -4.45
CA TRP A 610 -3.92 -5.01 -5.21
C TRP A 610 -4.98 -3.96 -4.95
N ALA A 611 -6.22 -4.36 -4.71
CA ALA A 611 -7.37 -3.46 -4.70
C ALA A 611 -7.22 -2.30 -3.71
N SER A 612 -7.00 -2.58 -2.43
CA SER A 612 -6.89 -1.54 -1.41
C SER A 612 -5.69 -0.62 -1.65
N LEU A 613 -4.52 -1.19 -1.96
CA LEU A 613 -3.31 -0.40 -2.21
C LEU A 613 -3.42 0.44 -3.48
N GLY A 614 -4.03 -0.11 -4.53
CA GLY A 614 -4.24 0.60 -5.78
C GLY A 614 -5.23 1.76 -5.65
N ALA A 615 -6.30 1.53 -4.89
CA ALA A 615 -7.25 2.58 -4.53
C ALA A 615 -6.57 3.70 -3.72
N GLU A 616 -5.77 3.35 -2.72
CA GLU A 616 -5.02 4.32 -1.92
C GLU A 616 -3.97 5.09 -2.76
N LEU A 617 -3.30 4.42 -3.70
CA LEU A 617 -2.36 5.07 -4.62
C LEU A 617 -3.05 6.12 -5.48
N ILE A 618 -4.17 5.79 -6.11
CA ILE A 618 -4.93 6.73 -6.95
C ILE A 618 -5.49 7.88 -6.11
N ALA A 619 -6.03 7.58 -4.92
CA ALA A 619 -6.57 8.58 -4.02
C ALA A 619 -5.49 9.57 -3.55
N SER A 620 -4.30 9.09 -3.19
CA SER A 620 -3.16 9.97 -2.85
C SER A 620 -2.66 10.78 -4.06
N GLN A 621 -2.68 10.21 -5.28
CA GLN A 621 -2.34 10.96 -6.49
C GLN A 621 -3.33 12.10 -6.77
N LEU A 622 -4.63 11.87 -6.60
CA LEU A 622 -5.67 12.88 -6.79
C LEU A 622 -5.56 14.03 -5.76
N GLU A 623 -5.19 13.71 -4.52
CA GLU A 623 -5.08 14.70 -3.44
C GLU A 623 -3.69 15.32 -3.29
N GLY A 624 -2.71 14.88 -4.09
CA GLY A 624 -1.32 15.35 -3.95
C GLY A 624 -0.66 14.94 -2.63
N GLU A 625 -1.16 13.90 -1.98
CA GLU A 625 -0.64 13.35 -0.74
C GLU A 625 0.68 12.59 -1.00
N PRO A 626 1.48 12.30 0.05
CA PRO A 626 2.55 11.32 -0.06
C PRO A 626 2.02 10.01 -0.66
N LEU A 627 2.77 9.37 -1.56
CA LEU A 627 2.37 8.07 -2.09
C LEU A 627 2.56 6.98 -1.03
N PRO A 628 1.69 5.95 -0.98
CA PRO A 628 1.85 4.82 -0.05
C PRO A 628 2.96 3.84 -0.45
N LEU A 629 3.70 4.14 -1.53
CA LEU A 629 4.70 3.27 -2.14
C LEU A 629 5.95 4.04 -2.52
N GLU A 630 7.06 3.33 -2.60
CA GLU A 630 8.29 3.82 -3.19
C GLU A 630 8.09 4.19 -4.66
N ARG A 631 8.79 5.25 -5.09
CA ARG A 631 8.75 5.82 -6.44
C ARG A 631 8.85 4.78 -7.56
N GLU A 632 9.75 3.82 -7.41
CA GLU A 632 10.02 2.77 -8.39
C GLU A 632 8.90 1.73 -8.47
N LEU A 633 8.22 1.46 -7.35
CA LEU A 633 7.05 0.57 -7.32
C LEU A 633 5.83 1.27 -7.93
N ALA A 634 5.65 2.56 -7.66
CA ALA A 634 4.64 3.39 -8.33
C ALA A 634 4.89 3.46 -9.85
N ASP A 635 6.14 3.63 -10.29
CA ASP A 635 6.50 3.56 -11.72
C ASP A 635 6.23 2.18 -12.34
N ALA A 636 6.40 1.11 -11.56
CA ALA A 636 6.20 -0.26 -12.04
C ALA A 636 4.72 -0.60 -12.28
N VAL A 637 3.80 -0.01 -11.51
CA VAL A 637 2.34 -0.20 -11.71
C VAL A 637 1.74 0.84 -12.65
N ASP A 638 2.46 1.90 -13.00
CA ASP A 638 1.98 2.97 -13.88
C ASP A 638 1.46 2.41 -15.22
N PRO A 639 0.21 2.74 -15.63
CA PRO A 639 -0.36 2.27 -16.90
C PRO A 639 0.45 2.67 -18.14
N ALA A 640 1.15 3.81 -18.09
CA ALA A 640 1.92 4.33 -19.20
C ALA A 640 3.24 3.57 -19.47
N ARG A 641 3.63 2.61 -18.62
CA ARG A 641 4.90 1.88 -18.77
C ARG A 641 5.02 1.10 -20.08
N PHE A 642 3.90 0.63 -20.64
CA PHE A 642 3.90 -0.07 -21.92
C PHE A 642 4.10 0.87 -23.11
N LEU A 643 3.53 2.07 -23.04
CA LEU A 643 3.74 3.11 -24.03
C LEU A 643 5.23 3.48 -24.15
N ILE A 644 5.96 3.58 -23.03
CA ILE A 644 7.42 3.79 -23.06
C ILE A 644 8.13 2.70 -23.88
N ARG A 645 7.76 1.43 -23.68
CA ARG A 645 8.38 0.30 -24.40
C ARG A 645 8.14 0.44 -25.90
N ALA A 646 6.93 0.86 -26.30
CA ALA A 646 6.60 1.13 -27.70
C ALA A 646 7.40 2.31 -28.28
N LEU A 647 7.47 3.43 -27.55
CA LEU A 647 8.23 4.63 -27.93
C LEU A 647 9.74 4.34 -28.10
N ARG A 648 10.33 3.56 -27.18
CA ARG A 648 11.75 3.17 -27.24
C ARG A 648 12.05 2.15 -28.33
N GLY A 649 11.14 1.20 -28.55
CA GLY A 649 11.30 0.16 -29.57
C GLY A 649 11.05 0.63 -31.00
N ARG A 650 10.62 1.89 -31.22
CA ARG A 650 10.10 2.41 -32.51
C ARG A 650 9.01 1.52 -33.13
N LYS A 651 8.29 0.75 -32.32
CA LYS A 651 7.17 -0.11 -32.74
C LYS A 651 5.85 0.68 -32.78
N LEU A 652 5.92 1.90 -33.32
CA LEU A 652 4.78 2.77 -33.56
C LEU A 652 4.42 2.60 -35.04
N GLY A 653 3.81 1.47 -35.36
CA GLY A 653 3.43 1.07 -36.72
C GLY A 653 2.06 0.43 -36.70
#